data_AF-A0A9E4J3X6-F1
#
_entry.id   AF-A0A9E4J3X6-F1
#
_cell.length_a   1.000
_cell.length_b   1.000
_cell.length_c   1.000
_cell.angle_alpha   90.00
_cell.angle_beta   90.00
_cell.angle_gamma   90.00
#
_symmetry.space_group_name_H-M   'P 1'
#
loop_
_entity.id
_entity.type
_entity.pdbx_description
1 polymer ?
#
loop_
_entity_poly.entity_id
_entity_poly.type
_entity_poly.pdbx_seq_one_letter_code
_entity_poly.pdbx_strand_id
1 'polypeptide(L)'
;MKHLILAAAIPTLLGVGPAPGRAQPPPDIGDGWFRSAPADQGLDNQAVREIFNRVRSQSDYRTVRAVVIVRHGTLVAEVYFGDFTSESLKNVHSVSKSVTSLAVGVAMDRGMLPGVNAPLANLLPHYAHRLTEAPKNRITLRHLLTMTAGLAWNETAGAFWNNADSVDYVLTRDVVAQPGSEFLYSSGLSHVIAEVNNRASGMSHLAFVQKHLFGPLGITTATWDPDLSGRHWGGTGLRIRPRDMAKIGQLTLQEGLWEGRRLVSREWIAESTRGQTADVAGAPNYGYQWWIRPQGRYLAHGYNGQYIGVDPEADIVMTMITLSEQSPRPQETYRYYFEQLQDLAREAMRPERRGRLVATAAAGGGDEDSITIEVNRVGGSDGAVTLAYGTRNGSARAGREFRRTEGELRWEHEDTSTRRVRIPLLPNAGGDTDSDFRFEFESMSGGIEAPDRLRLELGPRGRAVNPAGSIEFTGPAFPGHEGDEATISIERRGGTLGEVSVRYRTMPRSATPATDFSATFGRLVWKDGESGTRLVHVPLMADDEIERSELFDLVLSDVSGGADLPERRAVGVIQDMTAGPGCADNDGALCLSGGRFRVEVEWQSHSGERGIGALERLSDETGIATFFSPENVELVFKLLDGRGINDHHWVYYGALSDVEYWLTVTDTLHDRIVVYRNPPGEICGRGDSKAFAELVGVTAMSNPAVSTPSAVETDGDCRPGALCLLDGRFEVTAEWTKADGETGIATPLPGAGATGYMWFFSPGNIELAVKALDGTTVNNAFWVFAAGLTDVDYQVTVTDTVADVSKTYSNPSRPFCGLGDTSAFPQ
;
A
#
# COMPACT_ATOMS: atom_id res chain seq x y z
N MET A 1 44.94 55.47 21.23
CA MET A 1 44.02 54.36 21.53
C MET A 1 42.74 54.54 20.72
N LYS A 2 42.59 53.77 19.64
CA LYS A 2 41.34 53.44 18.94
C LYS A 2 41.73 52.56 17.75
N HIS A 3 41.33 51.29 17.81
CA HIS A 3 41.58 50.29 16.79
C HIS A 3 40.73 50.60 15.55
N LEU A 4 41.37 50.52 14.39
CA LEU A 4 40.78 50.68 13.07
C LEU A 4 40.06 49.38 12.68
N ILE A 5 38.83 49.52 12.21
CA ILE A 5 37.90 48.46 11.80
C ILE A 5 38.37 47.86 10.47
N LEU A 6 38.57 46.54 10.42
CA LEU A 6 38.72 45.78 9.18
C LEU A 6 37.33 45.30 8.75
N ALA A 7 36.85 45.78 7.60
CA ALA A 7 35.65 45.27 6.94
C ALA A 7 36.00 44.01 6.15
N ALA A 8 35.44 42.87 6.54
CA ALA A 8 35.41 41.66 5.72
C ALA A 8 34.05 41.59 5.01
N ALA A 9 34.08 41.60 3.68
CA ALA A 9 32.90 41.38 2.84
C ALA A 9 32.53 39.88 2.89
N ILE A 10 31.33 39.58 3.37
CA ILE A 10 30.71 38.25 3.28
C ILE A 10 29.95 38.21 1.95
N PRO A 11 30.14 37.18 1.09
CA PRO A 11 29.33 37.05 -0.11
C PRO A 11 27.91 36.63 0.28
N THR A 12 26.94 37.43 -0.12
CA THR A 12 25.51 37.15 -0.04
C THR A 12 25.22 35.89 -0.87
N LEU A 13 24.97 34.75 -0.22
CA LEU A 13 24.33 33.62 -0.88
C LEU A 13 22.91 34.07 -1.27
N LEU A 14 22.67 34.20 -2.57
CA LEU A 14 21.34 34.27 -3.14
C LEU A 14 20.59 32.98 -2.76
N GLY A 15 19.70 33.08 -1.78
CA GLY A 15 18.79 32.00 -1.43
C GLY A 15 17.94 31.64 -2.63
N VAL A 16 18.08 30.42 -3.12
CA VAL A 16 17.15 29.83 -4.08
C VAL A 16 15.80 29.75 -3.37
N GLY A 17 14.87 30.64 -3.72
CA GLY A 17 13.48 30.52 -3.27
C GLY A 17 12.89 29.21 -3.78
N PRO A 18 11.92 28.61 -3.06
CA PRO A 18 11.27 27.38 -3.50
C PRO A 18 10.64 27.57 -4.89
N ALA A 19 10.74 26.56 -5.74
CA ALA A 19 10.09 26.54 -7.04
C ALA A 19 8.56 26.79 -6.89
N PRO A 20 7.94 27.59 -7.77
CA PRO A 20 6.52 27.90 -7.68
C PRO A 20 5.68 26.61 -7.82
N GLY A 21 4.94 26.25 -6.78
CA GLY A 21 3.97 25.14 -6.81
C GLY A 21 4.06 24.15 -5.64
N ARG A 22 5.24 23.99 -5.01
CA ARG A 22 5.45 22.98 -3.97
C ARG A 22 4.97 23.46 -2.59
N ALA A 23 4.21 22.62 -1.87
CA ALA A 23 3.87 22.90 -0.48
C ALA A 23 5.15 22.83 0.38
N GLN A 24 5.35 23.80 1.27
CA GLN A 24 6.49 23.75 2.19
C GLN A 24 6.19 22.79 3.35
N PRO A 25 7.21 22.10 3.90
CA PRO A 25 7.05 21.35 5.14
C PRO A 25 6.58 22.29 6.26
N PRO A 26 5.82 21.78 7.24
CA PRO A 26 5.45 22.54 8.43
C PRO A 26 6.68 23.17 9.13
N PRO A 27 6.56 24.37 9.74
CA PRO A 27 7.67 25.03 10.44
C PRO A 27 8.35 24.17 11.52
N ASP A 28 9.65 24.35 11.70
CA ASP A 28 10.35 23.75 12.84
C ASP A 28 10.11 24.59 14.08
N ILE A 29 9.66 23.96 15.15
CA ILE A 29 9.52 24.62 16.46
C ILE A 29 10.34 23.90 17.54
N GLY A 30 11.24 22.99 17.16
CA GLY A 30 12.08 22.24 18.09
C GLY A 30 11.31 21.22 18.92
N ASP A 31 10.17 20.73 18.42
CA ASP A 31 9.32 19.74 19.09
C ASP A 31 9.65 18.30 18.69
N GLY A 32 10.69 18.07 17.88
CA GLY A 32 11.20 16.73 17.55
C GLY A 32 10.45 16.01 16.44
N TRP A 33 9.51 16.66 15.74
CA TRP A 33 8.90 16.06 14.55
C TRP A 33 9.88 16.02 13.36
N PHE A 34 9.96 14.86 12.71
CA PHE A 34 10.37 14.82 11.30
C PHE A 34 9.30 15.52 10.45
N ARG A 35 9.72 16.35 9.50
CA ARG A 35 8.83 17.23 8.72
C ARG A 35 9.17 17.12 7.24
N SER A 36 8.16 16.99 6.39
CA SER A 36 8.32 17.02 4.93
C SER A 36 7.09 17.66 4.30
N ALA A 37 7.12 17.92 3.00
CA ALA A 37 5.89 18.29 2.29
C ALA A 37 4.94 17.07 2.22
N PRO A 38 3.63 17.27 2.03
CA PRO A 38 2.67 16.17 1.92
C PRO A 38 3.02 15.14 0.85
N ALA A 39 3.43 15.62 -0.32
CA ALA A 39 3.67 14.73 -1.44
C ALA A 39 4.98 13.92 -1.31
N ASP A 40 5.94 14.38 -0.48
CA ASP A 40 7.10 13.58 -0.08
C ASP A 40 6.70 12.31 0.69
N GLN A 41 5.50 12.31 1.29
CA GLN A 41 4.88 11.17 1.96
C GLN A 41 3.69 10.63 1.17
N GLY A 42 3.64 10.79 -0.16
CA GLY A 42 2.60 10.20 -1.01
C GLY A 42 1.19 10.81 -0.88
N LEU A 43 1.07 12.02 -0.33
CA LEU A 43 -0.20 12.77 -0.30
C LEU A 43 -0.20 13.89 -1.33
N ASP A 44 -1.22 13.96 -2.18
CA ASP A 44 -1.34 15.01 -3.18
C ASP A 44 -1.39 16.41 -2.54
N ASN A 45 -0.44 17.26 -2.94
CA ASN A 45 -0.31 18.63 -2.43
C ASN A 45 -1.58 19.47 -2.64
N GLN A 46 -2.30 19.26 -3.74
CA GLN A 46 -3.51 20.00 -4.06
C GLN A 46 -4.70 19.52 -3.23
N ALA A 47 -4.86 18.22 -3.03
CA ALA A 47 -5.89 17.64 -2.20
C ALA A 47 -5.72 18.03 -0.72
N VAL A 48 -4.49 18.03 -0.20
CA VAL A 48 -4.22 18.52 1.17
C VAL A 48 -4.51 20.02 1.30
N ARG A 49 -4.21 20.83 0.27
CA ARG A 49 -4.64 22.24 0.23
C ARG A 49 -6.16 22.37 0.20
N GLU A 50 -6.86 21.46 -0.48
CA GLU A 50 -8.31 21.48 -0.55
C GLU A 50 -8.96 21.15 0.78
N ILE A 51 -8.40 20.23 1.58
CA ILE A 51 -8.79 20.01 2.98
C ILE A 51 -8.74 21.34 3.75
N PHE A 52 -7.63 22.09 3.63
CA PHE A 52 -7.48 23.36 4.33
C PHE A 52 -8.41 24.47 3.78
N ASN A 53 -8.62 24.52 2.47
CA ASN A 53 -9.58 25.42 1.83
C ASN A 53 -11.00 25.14 2.31
N ARG A 54 -11.36 23.85 2.44
CA ARG A 54 -12.66 23.41 2.93
C ARG A 54 -12.87 23.89 4.36
N VAL A 55 -11.90 23.66 5.24
CA VAL A 55 -11.93 24.14 6.63
C VAL A 55 -12.01 25.67 6.70
N ARG A 56 -11.34 26.39 5.79
CA ARG A 56 -11.33 27.86 5.76
C ARG A 56 -12.63 28.48 5.23
N SER A 57 -13.22 27.89 4.19
CA SER A 57 -14.27 28.53 3.37
C SER A 57 -15.68 28.07 3.73
N GLN A 58 -15.85 26.83 4.16
CA GLN A 58 -17.18 26.30 4.47
C GLN A 58 -17.62 26.76 5.86
N SER A 59 -18.88 27.24 5.95
CA SER A 59 -19.49 27.70 7.20
C SER A 59 -19.49 26.65 8.30
N ASP A 60 -19.42 25.38 7.90
CA ASP A 60 -19.49 24.22 8.75
C ASP A 60 -18.23 24.07 9.62
N TYR A 61 -17.08 24.54 9.16
CA TYR A 61 -15.81 24.42 9.85
C TYR A 61 -15.37 25.70 10.58
N ARG A 62 -16.23 26.73 10.68
CA ARG A 62 -15.89 28.05 11.27
C ARG A 62 -15.32 28.02 12.68
N THR A 63 -15.61 26.98 13.46
CA THR A 63 -15.11 26.80 14.83
C THR A 63 -13.80 26.03 14.91
N VAL A 64 -13.33 25.41 13.82
CA VAL A 64 -12.03 24.74 13.76
C VAL A 64 -10.91 25.77 13.94
N ARG A 65 -9.88 25.39 14.69
CA ARG A 65 -8.72 26.23 15.01
C ARG A 65 -7.39 25.58 14.70
N ALA A 66 -7.31 24.26 14.74
CA ALA A 66 -6.13 23.55 14.29
C ALA A 66 -6.54 22.26 13.57
N VAL A 67 -5.84 21.96 12.48
CA VAL A 67 -5.79 20.61 11.88
C VAL A 67 -4.33 20.25 11.69
N VAL A 68 -3.93 19.07 12.11
CA VAL A 68 -2.57 18.53 11.94
C VAL A 68 -2.67 17.16 11.28
N ILE A 69 -1.86 16.92 10.26
CA ILE A 69 -1.80 15.68 9.50
C ILE A 69 -0.37 15.13 9.59
N VAL A 70 -0.25 13.87 9.97
CA VAL A 70 0.99 13.10 10.02
C VAL A 70 0.81 11.86 9.16
N ARG A 71 1.82 11.51 8.37
CA ARG A 71 1.84 10.27 7.59
C ARG A 71 3.24 9.65 7.63
N HIS A 72 3.33 8.32 7.74
CA HIS A 72 4.60 7.60 7.86
C HIS A 72 5.51 8.15 8.98
N GLY A 73 4.92 8.53 10.12
CA GLY A 73 5.66 9.14 11.24
C GLY A 73 6.22 10.54 10.98
N THR A 74 5.83 11.19 9.88
CA THR A 74 6.32 12.52 9.48
C THR A 74 5.18 13.53 9.50
N LEU A 75 5.43 14.69 10.12
CA LEU A 75 4.50 15.82 10.11
C LEU A 75 4.48 16.46 8.72
N VAL A 76 3.37 16.29 8.01
CA VAL A 76 3.24 16.64 6.58
C VAL A 76 2.48 17.92 6.32
N ALA A 77 1.48 18.21 7.15
CA ALA A 77 0.64 19.39 6.95
C ALA A 77 0.04 19.85 8.27
N GLU A 78 -0.12 21.16 8.42
CA GLU A 78 -0.86 21.76 9.51
C GLU A 78 -1.48 23.08 9.08
N VAL A 79 -2.60 23.43 9.70
CA VAL A 79 -3.23 24.73 9.52
C VAL A 79 -3.81 25.20 10.85
N TYR A 80 -3.64 26.49 11.11
CA TYR A 80 -4.14 27.16 12.30
C TYR A 80 -5.01 28.36 11.91
N PHE A 81 -6.10 28.60 12.66
CA PHE A 81 -7.04 29.68 12.38
C PHE A 81 -7.23 30.59 13.59
N GLY A 82 -7.56 31.86 13.34
CA GLY A 82 -7.74 32.86 14.39
C GLY A 82 -6.41 33.19 15.08
N ASP A 83 -6.41 33.13 16.40
CA ASP A 83 -5.26 33.36 17.28
C ASP A 83 -4.52 32.07 17.68
N PHE A 84 -4.94 30.91 17.14
CA PHE A 84 -4.27 29.65 17.40
C PHE A 84 -2.94 29.52 16.65
N THR A 85 -1.99 28.86 17.29
CA THR A 85 -0.68 28.53 16.76
C THR A 85 -0.33 27.08 17.10
N SER A 86 0.79 26.59 16.58
CA SER A 86 1.35 25.28 16.95
C SER A 86 1.69 25.16 18.44
N GLU A 87 1.87 26.28 19.14
CA GLU A 87 2.20 26.33 20.57
C GLU A 87 0.97 26.50 21.48
N SER A 88 -0.22 26.72 20.92
CA SER A 88 -1.44 26.96 21.69
C SER A 88 -1.86 25.73 22.49
N LEU A 89 -1.99 25.88 23.82
CA LEU A 89 -2.52 24.84 24.71
C LEU A 89 -4.05 24.93 24.83
N LYS A 90 -4.74 23.83 24.49
CA LYS A 90 -6.19 23.71 24.60
C LYS A 90 -6.57 22.54 25.48
N ASN A 91 -7.61 22.70 26.30
CA ASN A 91 -8.24 21.58 26.99
C ASN A 91 -8.86 20.65 25.93
N VAL A 92 -8.33 19.43 25.84
CA VAL A 92 -8.75 18.43 24.85
C VAL A 92 -9.96 17.60 25.32
N HIS A 93 -10.52 17.94 26.48
CA HIS A 93 -11.68 17.29 27.08
C HIS A 93 -11.51 15.76 27.11
N SER A 94 -12.51 15.01 26.64
CA SER A 94 -12.53 13.55 26.66
C SER A 94 -11.40 12.83 25.89
N VAL A 95 -10.58 13.53 25.09
CA VAL A 95 -9.29 12.95 24.60
C VAL A 95 -8.39 12.53 25.78
N SER A 96 -8.52 13.19 26.93
CA SER A 96 -7.82 12.85 28.18
C SER A 96 -8.05 11.39 28.62
N LYS A 97 -9.19 10.78 28.25
CA LYS A 97 -9.53 9.40 28.56
C LYS A 97 -8.56 8.44 27.88
N SER A 98 -8.35 8.61 26.58
CA SER A 98 -7.42 7.77 25.82
C SER A 98 -5.99 7.85 26.37
N VAL A 99 -5.55 9.03 26.82
CA VAL A 99 -4.25 9.19 27.51
C VAL A 99 -4.24 8.48 28.88
N THR A 100 -5.33 8.58 29.63
CA THR A 100 -5.49 7.87 30.92
C THR A 100 -5.48 6.35 30.74
N SER A 101 -6.06 5.84 29.64
CA SER A 101 -5.99 4.44 29.24
C SER A 101 -4.57 4.01 28.86
N LEU A 102 -3.82 4.81 28.10
CA LEU A 102 -2.40 4.54 27.84
C LEU A 102 -1.58 4.45 29.13
N ALA A 103 -1.88 5.29 30.12
CA ALA A 103 -1.22 5.21 31.43
C ALA A 103 -1.51 3.87 32.15
N VAL A 104 -2.71 3.29 32.00
CA VAL A 104 -3.01 1.95 32.50
C VAL A 104 -2.12 0.91 31.83
N GLY A 105 -1.96 0.97 30.50
CA GLY A 105 -1.05 0.09 29.76
C GLY A 105 0.39 0.18 30.25
N VAL A 106 0.90 1.40 30.40
CA VAL A 106 2.25 1.64 30.96
C VAL A 106 2.42 1.02 32.35
N ALA A 107 1.39 1.12 33.20
CA ALA A 107 1.39 0.56 34.55
C ALA A 107 1.33 -0.99 34.53
N MET A 108 0.54 -1.58 33.62
CA MET A 108 0.50 -3.04 33.42
C MET A 108 1.83 -3.59 32.92
N ASP A 109 2.45 -2.96 31.93
CA ASP A 109 3.76 -3.37 31.39
C ASP A 109 4.87 -3.33 32.45
N ARG A 110 4.68 -2.54 33.50
CA ARG A 110 5.60 -2.43 34.65
C ARG A 110 5.23 -3.34 35.82
N GLY A 111 4.23 -4.19 35.67
CA GLY A 111 3.74 -5.08 36.72
C GLY A 111 3.09 -4.36 37.90
N MET A 112 2.71 -3.08 37.74
CA MET A 112 2.06 -2.29 38.80
C MET A 112 0.56 -2.60 38.90
N LEU A 113 -0.03 -3.08 37.80
CA LEU A 113 -1.42 -3.52 37.74
C LEU A 113 -1.47 -4.99 37.32
N PRO A 114 -2.28 -5.83 37.99
CA PRO A 114 -2.32 -7.27 37.73
C PRO A 114 -3.13 -7.66 36.47
N GLY A 115 -3.83 -6.71 35.85
CA GLY A 115 -4.61 -6.92 34.62
C GLY A 115 -6.00 -6.28 34.65
N VAL A 116 -6.67 -6.23 33.51
CA VAL A 116 -7.97 -5.56 33.35
C VAL A 116 -9.11 -6.25 34.12
N ASN A 117 -9.03 -7.55 34.37
CA ASN A 117 -10.06 -8.28 35.10
C ASN A 117 -9.95 -8.13 36.63
N ALA A 118 -8.99 -7.35 37.12
CA ALA A 118 -8.81 -7.11 38.54
C ALA A 118 -10.04 -6.42 39.15
N PRO A 119 -10.60 -6.94 40.26
CA PRO A 119 -11.69 -6.29 40.97
C PRO A 119 -11.28 -4.90 41.45
N LEU A 120 -12.16 -3.92 41.29
CA LEU A 120 -11.88 -2.53 41.65
C LEU A 120 -11.59 -2.37 43.15
N ALA A 121 -12.23 -3.18 44.01
CA ALA A 121 -11.97 -3.21 45.45
C ALA A 121 -10.50 -3.55 45.79
N ASN A 122 -9.85 -4.37 44.97
CA ASN A 122 -8.44 -4.75 45.17
C ASN A 122 -7.50 -3.64 44.71
N LEU A 123 -7.87 -2.91 43.66
CA LEU A 123 -7.07 -1.79 43.13
C LEU A 123 -7.18 -0.55 43.99
N LEU A 124 -8.31 -0.35 44.67
CA LEU A 124 -8.62 0.80 45.51
C LEU A 124 -9.07 0.39 46.93
N PRO A 125 -8.21 -0.25 47.73
CA PRO A 125 -8.60 -0.80 49.04
C PRO A 125 -9.08 0.27 50.04
N HIS A 126 -8.66 1.53 49.88
CA HIS A 126 -9.12 2.65 50.70
C HIS A 126 -10.58 3.06 50.40
N TYR A 127 -11.14 2.64 49.26
CA TYR A 127 -12.58 2.75 48.95
C TYR A 127 -13.31 1.41 49.10
N ALA A 128 -12.74 0.40 49.76
CA ALA A 128 -13.35 -0.91 49.92
C ALA A 128 -14.79 -0.83 50.48
N HIS A 129 -15.04 0.09 51.42
CA HIS A 129 -16.36 0.33 52.00
C HIS A 129 -17.46 0.71 50.98
N ARG A 130 -17.10 1.14 49.76
CA ARG A 130 -18.03 1.38 48.65
C ARG A 130 -18.13 0.21 47.67
N LEU A 131 -17.14 -0.68 47.66
CA LEU A 131 -16.88 -1.61 46.56
C LEU A 131 -17.05 -3.08 46.95
N THR A 132 -17.04 -3.45 48.24
CA THR A 132 -17.08 -4.86 48.67
C THR A 132 -18.47 -5.48 48.68
N GLU A 133 -19.52 -4.67 48.72
CA GLU A 133 -20.91 -5.14 48.72
C GLU A 133 -21.42 -5.39 47.30
N ALA A 134 -22.28 -6.42 47.15
CA ALA A 134 -22.95 -6.68 45.89
C ALA A 134 -23.99 -5.57 45.58
N PRO A 135 -24.18 -5.18 44.31
CA PRO A 135 -23.51 -5.71 43.10
C PRO A 135 -22.17 -5.04 42.73
N LYS A 136 -21.68 -4.04 43.50
CA LYS A 136 -20.46 -3.28 43.18
C LYS A 136 -19.17 -4.10 43.26
N ASN A 137 -19.16 -5.17 44.04
CA ASN A 137 -18.03 -6.09 44.13
C ASN A 137 -17.67 -6.82 42.82
N ARG A 138 -18.54 -6.77 41.82
CA ARG A 138 -18.31 -7.31 40.47
C ARG A 138 -17.65 -6.31 39.52
N ILE A 139 -17.49 -5.05 39.91
CA ILE A 139 -16.85 -4.03 39.06
C ILE A 139 -15.35 -4.31 38.97
N THR A 140 -14.83 -4.38 37.74
CA THR A 140 -13.42 -4.60 37.43
C THR A 140 -12.85 -3.37 36.71
N LEU A 141 -11.53 -3.31 36.56
CA LEU A 141 -10.88 -2.27 35.75
C LEU A 141 -11.36 -2.30 34.29
N ARG A 142 -11.61 -3.48 33.72
CA ARG A 142 -12.20 -3.66 32.38
C ARG A 142 -13.50 -2.89 32.26
N HIS A 143 -14.42 -3.05 33.22
CA HIS A 143 -15.71 -2.34 33.21
C HIS A 143 -15.57 -0.82 33.25
N LEU A 144 -14.52 -0.28 33.89
CA LEU A 144 -14.25 1.16 33.84
C LEU A 144 -13.74 1.59 32.46
N LEU A 145 -12.84 0.82 31.86
CA LEU A 145 -12.22 1.10 30.55
C LEU A 145 -13.23 1.04 29.40
N THR A 146 -14.22 0.16 29.50
CA THR A 146 -15.26 -0.06 28.48
C THR A 146 -16.56 0.71 28.75
N MET A 147 -16.62 1.53 29.80
CA MET A 147 -17.83 2.26 30.23
C MET A 147 -19.02 1.35 30.58
N THR A 148 -18.77 0.14 31.07
CA THR A 148 -19.81 -0.85 31.39
C THR A 148 -19.91 -1.15 32.88
N ALA A 149 -19.46 -0.25 33.76
CA ALA A 149 -19.53 -0.44 35.21
C ALA A 149 -20.97 -0.43 35.79
N GLY A 150 -21.95 0.03 35.01
CA GLY A 150 -23.37 0.04 35.39
C GLY A 150 -23.75 1.08 36.45
N LEU A 151 -22.85 2.02 36.78
CA LEU A 151 -23.12 3.09 37.73
C LEU A 151 -23.97 4.21 37.10
N ALA A 152 -25.01 4.65 37.80
CA ALA A 152 -25.85 5.76 37.40
C ALA A 152 -24.99 7.02 37.16
N TRP A 153 -25.12 7.64 35.99
CA TRP A 153 -24.25 8.74 35.61
C TRP A 153 -24.97 9.91 34.95
N ASN A 154 -24.52 11.13 35.28
CA ASN A 154 -24.95 12.38 34.66
C ASN A 154 -23.73 13.31 34.51
N GLU A 155 -23.30 13.54 33.26
CA GLU A 155 -22.15 14.40 32.92
C GLU A 155 -22.29 15.86 33.42
N THR A 156 -23.51 16.34 33.60
CA THR A 156 -23.81 17.73 34.00
C THR A 156 -23.92 17.93 35.51
N ALA A 157 -23.74 16.87 36.31
CA ALA A 157 -23.93 16.94 37.75
C ALA A 157 -22.87 17.83 38.43
N GLY A 158 -23.24 19.06 38.79
CA GLY A 158 -22.37 19.99 39.52
C GLY A 158 -21.84 19.43 40.85
N ALA A 159 -22.56 18.49 41.47
CA ALA A 159 -22.13 17.82 42.69
C ALA A 159 -20.92 16.90 42.51
N PHE A 160 -20.62 16.44 41.29
CA PHE A 160 -19.39 15.71 40.96
C PHE A 160 -18.18 16.66 40.93
N TRP A 161 -18.33 17.74 40.15
CA TRP A 161 -17.28 18.72 39.89
C TRP A 161 -16.89 19.53 41.12
N ASN A 162 -17.83 19.72 42.06
CA ASN A 162 -17.63 20.47 43.30
C ASN A 162 -17.50 19.55 44.54
N ASN A 163 -17.19 18.27 44.36
CA ASN A 163 -16.98 17.35 45.48
C ASN A 163 -15.53 17.44 45.99
N ALA A 164 -15.34 17.45 47.31
CA ALA A 164 -14.01 17.37 47.92
C ALA A 164 -13.33 16.02 47.63
N ASP A 165 -14.12 14.95 47.46
CA ASP A 165 -13.65 13.65 47.00
C ASP A 165 -14.50 13.14 45.82
N SER A 166 -14.17 13.63 44.62
CA SER A 166 -14.89 13.28 43.39
C SER A 166 -14.80 11.80 43.02
N VAL A 167 -13.79 11.05 43.49
CA VAL A 167 -13.71 9.60 43.32
C VAL A 167 -14.77 8.91 44.19
N ASP A 168 -14.84 9.23 45.49
CA ASP A 168 -15.89 8.70 46.36
C ASP A 168 -17.28 9.02 45.81
N TYR A 169 -17.49 10.25 45.31
CA TYR A 169 -18.74 10.62 44.66
C TYR A 169 -19.11 9.62 43.55
N VAL A 170 -18.22 9.31 42.60
CA VAL A 170 -18.50 8.31 41.56
C VAL A 170 -18.89 6.97 42.17
N LEU A 171 -18.11 6.51 43.16
CA LEU A 171 -18.32 5.22 43.80
C LEU A 171 -19.58 5.16 44.67
N THR A 172 -20.17 6.30 45.05
CA THR A 172 -21.46 6.36 45.76
C THR A 172 -22.66 6.15 44.85
N ARG A 173 -22.52 6.27 43.53
CA ARG A 173 -23.64 6.13 42.58
C ARG A 173 -24.28 4.75 42.62
N ASP A 174 -25.59 4.70 42.41
CA ASP A 174 -26.34 3.45 42.38
C ASP A 174 -25.96 2.61 41.16
N VAL A 175 -26.07 1.29 41.28
CA VAL A 175 -25.87 0.37 40.15
C VAL A 175 -27.23 0.22 39.45
N VAL A 176 -27.34 0.74 38.23
CA VAL A 176 -28.57 0.74 37.42
C VAL A 176 -28.54 -0.32 36.31
N ALA A 177 -27.36 -0.88 36.02
CA ALA A 177 -27.16 -2.02 35.13
C ALA A 177 -26.13 -2.98 35.75
N GLN A 178 -26.19 -4.27 35.43
CA GLN A 178 -25.16 -5.20 35.90
C GLN A 178 -23.80 -4.81 35.30
N PRO A 179 -22.68 -4.87 36.05
CA PRO A 179 -21.37 -4.63 35.47
C PRO A 179 -21.13 -5.54 34.27
N GLY A 180 -20.81 -4.94 33.13
CA GLY A 180 -20.64 -5.60 31.83
C GLY A 180 -21.90 -5.64 30.94
N SER A 181 -23.09 -5.34 31.45
CA SER A 181 -24.34 -5.57 30.68
C SER A 181 -24.84 -4.39 29.85
N GLU A 182 -24.43 -3.15 30.17
CA GLU A 182 -24.85 -1.94 29.44
C GLU A 182 -23.71 -0.93 29.34
N PHE A 183 -23.67 -0.19 28.24
CA PHE A 183 -22.74 0.93 28.04
C PHE A 183 -23.34 2.23 28.56
N LEU A 184 -22.71 2.82 29.59
CA LEU A 184 -23.10 4.09 30.18
C LEU A 184 -21.88 5.02 30.19
N TYR A 185 -21.80 5.90 29.19
CA TYR A 185 -20.67 6.82 29.04
C TYR A 185 -20.46 7.67 30.31
N SER A 186 -19.24 7.66 30.86
CA SER A 186 -18.94 8.31 32.13
C SER A 186 -17.53 8.87 32.25
N SER A 187 -17.44 10.21 32.35
CA SER A 187 -16.23 10.91 32.78
C SER A 187 -15.82 10.56 34.21
N GLY A 188 -16.76 10.11 35.05
CA GLY A 188 -16.51 9.64 36.41
C GLY A 188 -15.69 8.37 36.45
N LEU A 189 -16.06 7.35 35.66
CA LEU A 189 -15.30 6.10 35.58
C LEU A 189 -13.85 6.36 35.13
N SER A 190 -13.65 7.31 34.21
CA SER A 190 -12.30 7.73 33.79
C SER A 190 -11.51 8.40 34.90
N HIS A 191 -12.15 9.18 35.75
CA HIS A 191 -11.50 9.77 36.93
C HIS A 191 -11.14 8.71 37.97
N VAL A 192 -11.96 7.68 38.16
CA VAL A 192 -11.61 6.51 38.98
C VAL A 192 -10.39 5.78 38.42
N ILE A 193 -10.27 5.64 37.08
CA ILE A 193 -9.07 5.05 36.45
C ILE A 193 -7.81 5.88 36.72
N ALA A 194 -7.89 7.21 36.66
CA ALA A 194 -6.75 8.07 37.03
C ALA A 194 -6.34 7.85 38.49
N GLU A 195 -7.28 7.61 39.39
CA GLU A 195 -6.95 7.25 40.78
C GLU A 195 -6.33 5.85 40.89
N VAL A 196 -6.78 4.86 40.12
CA VAL A 196 -6.10 3.56 40.02
C VAL A 196 -4.63 3.75 39.60
N ASN A 197 -4.36 4.58 38.60
CA ASN A 197 -3.00 4.89 38.16
C ASN A 197 -2.18 5.62 39.24
N ASN A 198 -2.78 6.57 39.96
CA ASN A 198 -2.11 7.25 41.08
C ASN A 198 -1.65 6.24 42.13
N ARG A 199 -2.54 5.32 42.49
CA ARG A 199 -2.32 4.35 43.58
C ARG A 199 -1.34 3.26 43.20
N ALA A 200 -1.42 2.77 41.97
CA ALA A 200 -0.50 1.76 41.45
C ALA A 200 0.92 2.31 41.31
N SER A 201 1.06 3.57 40.89
CA SER A 201 2.38 4.19 40.64
C SER A 201 2.98 4.91 41.86
N GLY A 202 2.17 5.31 42.84
CA GLY A 202 2.58 6.21 43.93
C GLY A 202 2.89 7.64 43.47
N MET A 203 2.56 8.00 42.23
CA MET A 203 2.79 9.31 41.63
C MET A 203 1.46 10.01 41.35
N SER A 204 1.46 11.34 41.18
CA SER A 204 0.29 12.00 40.60
C SER A 204 0.14 11.61 39.13
N HIS A 205 -1.09 11.57 38.62
CA HIS A 205 -1.39 11.10 37.26
C HIS A 205 -0.57 11.82 36.19
N LEU A 206 -0.50 13.15 36.23
CA LEU A 206 0.34 13.94 35.34
C LEU A 206 1.82 13.61 35.51
N ALA A 207 2.34 13.43 36.73
CA ALA A 207 3.75 13.09 36.93
C ALA A 207 4.10 11.70 36.37
N PHE A 208 3.19 10.73 36.51
CA PHE A 208 3.35 9.39 35.96
C PHE A 208 3.37 9.41 34.43
N VAL A 209 2.36 10.06 33.82
CA VAL A 209 2.26 10.26 32.37
C VAL A 209 3.46 11.06 31.85
N GLN A 210 3.89 12.10 32.56
CA GLN A 210 5.06 12.90 32.18
C GLN A 210 6.34 12.06 32.13
N LYS A 211 6.57 11.24 33.15
CA LYS A 211 7.78 10.44 33.26
C LYS A 211 7.84 9.31 32.23
N HIS A 212 6.73 8.66 31.96
CA HIS A 212 6.72 7.39 31.22
C HIS A 212 6.13 7.46 29.82
N LEU A 213 5.40 8.53 29.48
CA LEU A 213 4.75 8.69 28.19
C LEU A 213 5.13 10.02 27.52
N PHE A 214 4.76 11.16 28.12
CA PHE A 214 4.96 12.49 27.49
C PHE A 214 6.44 12.89 27.39
N GLY A 215 7.24 12.65 28.42
CA GLY A 215 8.68 12.94 28.39
C GLY A 215 9.40 12.23 27.23
N PRO A 216 9.28 10.90 27.09
CA PRO A 216 9.81 10.18 25.93
C PRO A 216 9.27 10.64 24.57
N LEU A 217 8.02 11.11 24.50
CA LEU A 217 7.44 11.69 23.28
C LEU A 217 7.90 13.15 23.02
N GLY A 218 8.66 13.76 23.93
CA GLY A 218 9.02 15.18 23.83
C GLY A 218 7.83 16.13 24.03
N ILE A 219 6.79 15.71 24.76
CA ILE A 219 5.67 16.53 25.18
C ILE A 219 6.04 17.16 26.54
N THR A 220 6.40 18.44 26.54
CA THR A 220 6.99 19.13 27.71
C THR A 220 6.09 20.20 28.32
N THR A 221 5.08 20.68 27.57
CA THR A 221 4.23 21.81 27.96
C THR A 221 2.85 21.38 28.46
N ALA A 222 2.61 20.07 28.60
CA ALA A 222 1.31 19.56 29.02
C ALA A 222 0.94 20.03 30.44
N THR A 223 -0.29 20.49 30.61
CA THR A 223 -0.87 20.72 31.93
C THR A 223 -2.13 19.90 32.10
N TRP A 224 -2.52 19.65 33.34
CA TRP A 224 -3.72 18.88 33.63
C TRP A 224 -4.45 19.50 34.82
N ASP A 225 -5.74 19.78 34.66
CA ASP A 225 -6.53 20.40 35.72
C ASP A 225 -6.75 19.42 36.90
N PRO A 226 -6.57 19.87 38.16
CA PRO A 226 -6.88 19.07 39.34
C PRO A 226 -8.36 19.16 39.75
N ASP A 227 -8.82 18.15 40.49
CA ASP A 227 -10.03 18.18 41.31
C ASP A 227 -9.78 18.93 42.63
N LEU A 228 -10.81 19.07 43.47
CA LEU A 228 -10.69 19.78 44.76
C LEU A 228 -9.78 19.09 45.77
N SER A 229 -9.44 17.82 45.57
CA SER A 229 -8.48 17.06 46.39
C SER A 229 -7.04 17.17 45.89
N GLY A 230 -6.82 17.76 44.72
CA GLY A 230 -5.51 17.86 44.07
C GLY A 230 -5.17 16.70 43.13
N ARG A 231 -6.10 15.78 42.85
CA ARG A 231 -5.92 14.71 41.85
C ARG A 231 -6.31 15.22 40.47
N HIS A 232 -5.59 14.82 39.42
CA HIS A 232 -5.94 15.23 38.06
C HIS A 232 -7.20 14.52 37.54
N TRP A 233 -8.02 15.23 36.76
CA TRP A 233 -9.22 14.66 36.14
C TRP A 233 -8.88 13.61 35.09
N GLY A 234 -9.26 12.33 35.26
CA GLY A 234 -8.96 11.30 34.25
C GLY A 234 -9.77 11.44 32.95
N GLY A 235 -10.94 12.10 33.02
CA GLY A 235 -11.87 12.21 31.91
C GLY A 235 -11.81 13.50 31.10
N THR A 236 -11.06 14.51 31.56
CA THR A 236 -11.00 15.88 30.99
C THR A 236 -9.79 16.63 31.57
N GLY A 237 -9.59 17.89 31.21
CA GLY A 237 -8.65 18.78 31.90
C GLY A 237 -7.21 18.70 31.40
N LEU A 238 -6.87 17.72 30.56
CA LEU A 238 -5.58 17.70 29.86
C LEU A 238 -5.53 18.87 28.86
N ARG A 239 -4.49 19.69 28.95
CA ARG A 239 -4.18 20.75 27.99
C ARG A 239 -2.87 20.46 27.29
N ILE A 240 -2.93 20.29 25.97
CA ILE A 240 -1.77 19.95 25.13
C ILE A 240 -1.83 20.69 23.80
N ARG A 241 -0.71 20.72 23.07
CA ARG A 241 -0.61 21.33 21.74
C ARG A 241 -1.23 20.43 20.67
N PRO A 242 -1.68 21.00 19.54
CA PRO A 242 -2.12 20.24 18.36
C PRO A 242 -1.12 19.18 17.92
N ARG A 243 0.17 19.51 17.84
CA ARG A 243 1.23 18.57 17.46
C ARG A 243 1.50 17.49 18.51
N ASP A 244 1.25 17.77 19.79
CA ASP A 244 1.40 16.78 20.87
C ASP A 244 0.24 15.76 20.84
N MET A 245 -0.97 16.20 20.46
CA MET A 245 -2.08 15.29 20.15
C MET A 245 -1.69 14.30 19.04
N ALA A 246 -1.03 14.79 17.99
CA ALA A 246 -0.60 13.94 16.88
C ALA A 246 0.46 12.91 17.31
N LYS A 247 1.34 13.24 18.26
CA LYS A 247 2.33 12.30 18.80
C LYS A 247 1.67 11.14 19.55
N ILE A 248 0.59 11.42 20.28
CA ILE A 248 -0.19 10.38 20.96
C ILE A 248 -0.81 9.43 19.92
N GLY A 249 -1.42 9.97 18.86
CA GLY A 249 -1.95 9.14 17.77
C GLY A 249 -0.86 8.35 17.03
N GLN A 250 0.30 8.96 16.79
CA GLN A 250 1.41 8.29 16.11
C GLN A 250 2.03 7.18 16.95
N LEU A 251 2.11 7.35 18.27
CA LEU A 251 2.53 6.30 19.18
C LEU A 251 1.62 5.08 19.09
N THR A 252 0.30 5.28 19.07
CA THR A 252 -0.65 4.16 18.98
C THR A 252 -0.66 3.52 17.59
N LEU A 253 -0.50 4.32 16.54
CA LEU A 253 -0.32 3.85 15.17
C LEU A 253 0.92 2.94 15.04
N GLN A 254 2.02 3.30 15.73
CA GLN A 254 3.25 2.52 15.79
C GLN A 254 3.22 1.44 16.88
N GLU A 255 2.03 1.00 17.30
CA GLU A 255 1.83 -0.08 18.27
C GLU A 255 2.61 0.13 19.59
N GLY A 256 2.74 1.39 20.02
CA GLY A 256 3.42 1.78 21.25
C GLY A 256 4.94 1.92 21.12
N LEU A 257 5.50 1.83 19.91
CA LEU A 257 6.89 2.12 19.61
C LEU A 257 7.07 3.62 19.33
N TRP A 258 8.12 4.23 19.88
CA TRP A 258 8.54 5.59 19.56
C TRP A 258 10.06 5.66 19.54
N GLU A 259 10.65 6.10 18.42
CA GLU A 259 12.12 6.19 18.24
C GLU A 259 12.86 4.88 18.62
N GLY A 260 12.31 3.74 18.22
CA GLY A 260 12.88 2.42 18.52
C GLY A 260 12.68 1.94 19.98
N ARG A 261 12.04 2.75 20.83
CA ARG A 261 11.71 2.39 22.22
C ARG A 261 10.22 2.11 22.37
N ARG A 262 9.88 0.93 22.90
CA ARG A 262 8.50 0.60 23.25
C ARG A 262 8.11 1.30 24.55
N LEU A 263 7.17 2.25 24.47
CA LEU A 263 6.66 2.99 25.62
C LEU A 263 5.43 2.30 26.24
N VAL A 264 4.61 1.70 25.37
CA VAL A 264 3.42 0.92 25.70
C VAL A 264 3.49 -0.40 24.92
N SER A 265 3.09 -1.50 25.52
CA SER A 265 3.12 -2.82 24.87
C SER A 265 2.24 -2.86 23.61
N ARG A 266 2.68 -3.65 22.62
CA ARG A 266 1.91 -3.88 21.39
C ARG A 266 0.55 -4.49 21.76
N GLU A 267 0.56 -5.39 22.72
CA GLU A 267 -0.58 -6.11 23.25
C GLU A 267 -1.61 -5.14 23.84
N TRP A 268 -1.17 -4.19 24.69
CA TRP A 268 -2.08 -3.18 25.23
C TRP A 268 -2.66 -2.29 24.13
N ILE A 269 -1.84 -1.82 23.18
CA ILE A 269 -2.35 -0.99 22.07
C ILE A 269 -3.42 -1.77 21.29
N ALA A 270 -3.10 -2.97 20.82
CA ALA A 270 -4.01 -3.83 20.06
C ALA A 270 -5.31 -4.14 20.81
N GLU A 271 -5.26 -4.43 22.12
CA GLU A 271 -6.47 -4.63 22.92
C GLU A 271 -7.25 -3.33 23.14
N SER A 272 -6.56 -2.23 23.42
CA SER A 272 -7.18 -0.95 23.76
C SER A 272 -7.89 -0.30 22.57
N THR A 273 -7.43 -0.58 21.35
CA THR A 273 -7.97 -0.03 20.09
C THR A 273 -8.79 -1.05 19.29
N ARG A 274 -9.16 -2.19 19.87
CA ARG A 274 -10.14 -3.14 19.31
C ARG A 274 -11.50 -2.94 20.00
N GLY A 275 -12.59 -3.32 19.34
CA GLY A 275 -13.92 -3.36 19.94
C GLY A 275 -13.97 -4.30 21.15
N GLN A 276 -14.38 -3.76 22.30
CA GLN A 276 -14.52 -4.48 23.58
C GLN A 276 -15.97 -4.52 24.07
N THR A 277 -16.89 -3.91 23.31
CA THR A 277 -18.31 -3.75 23.66
C THR A 277 -19.26 -4.40 22.66
N ALA A 278 -18.74 -5.24 21.74
CA ALA A 278 -19.55 -5.92 20.73
C ALA A 278 -20.65 -6.82 21.36
N ASP A 279 -20.34 -7.46 22.49
CA ASP A 279 -21.29 -8.32 23.22
C ASP A 279 -22.30 -7.54 24.08
N VAL A 280 -22.23 -6.20 24.10
CA VAL A 280 -23.12 -5.34 24.87
C VAL A 280 -24.20 -4.78 23.95
N ALA A 281 -25.41 -5.31 24.06
CA ALA A 281 -26.52 -4.96 23.18
C ALA A 281 -26.75 -3.44 23.11
N GLY A 282 -26.74 -2.89 21.89
CA GLY A 282 -26.95 -1.46 21.63
C GLY A 282 -25.79 -0.54 22.03
N ALA A 283 -24.67 -1.08 22.50
CA ALA A 283 -23.49 -0.27 22.80
C ALA A 283 -22.79 0.21 21.51
N PRO A 284 -22.25 1.44 21.50
CA PRO A 284 -21.34 1.84 20.43
C PRO A 284 -20.07 0.97 20.45
N ASN A 285 -19.44 0.79 19.30
CA ASN A 285 -18.16 0.08 19.22
C ASN A 285 -17.06 0.88 19.94
N TYR A 286 -16.57 0.35 21.05
CA TYR A 286 -15.70 1.04 22.00
C TYR A 286 -14.61 0.10 22.50
N GLY A 287 -13.37 0.58 22.55
CA GLY A 287 -12.22 -0.11 23.11
C GLY A 287 -11.97 0.28 24.56
N TYR A 288 -10.71 0.21 25.00
CA TYR A 288 -10.31 0.75 26.30
C TYR A 288 -10.13 2.27 26.18
N GLN A 289 -11.24 3.00 26.28
CA GLN A 289 -11.34 4.46 26.15
C GLN A 289 -10.94 5.01 24.77
N TRP A 290 -11.16 4.21 23.72
CA TRP A 290 -11.05 4.60 22.31
C TRP A 290 -12.38 4.34 21.60
N TRP A 291 -12.82 5.26 20.75
CA TRP A 291 -13.96 5.01 19.87
C TRP A 291 -13.49 4.24 18.65
N ILE A 292 -14.09 3.10 18.36
CA ILE A 292 -13.70 2.27 17.23
C ILE A 292 -14.55 2.66 16.01
N ARG A 293 -13.92 2.62 14.84
CA ARG A 293 -14.50 3.01 13.56
C ARG A 293 -14.24 1.93 12.51
N PRO A 294 -15.01 1.93 11.41
CA PRO A 294 -14.80 1.00 10.31
C PRO A 294 -13.36 1.08 9.73
N GLN A 295 -12.95 0.01 9.05
CA GLN A 295 -11.61 -0.16 8.46
C GLN A 295 -10.46 -0.08 9.49
N GLY A 296 -10.68 -0.59 10.70
CA GLY A 296 -9.66 -0.60 11.76
C GLY A 296 -9.28 0.78 12.31
N ARG A 297 -9.98 1.84 11.90
CA ARG A 297 -9.78 3.21 12.39
C ARG A 297 -10.23 3.32 13.84
N TYR A 298 -9.61 4.24 14.58
CA TYR A 298 -10.03 4.55 15.93
C TYR A 298 -9.75 6.01 16.27
N LEU A 299 -10.52 6.54 17.22
CA LEU A 299 -10.43 7.94 17.58
C LEU A 299 -10.55 8.21 19.09
N ALA A 300 -9.79 9.19 19.54
CA ALA A 300 -10.03 9.89 20.79
C ALA A 300 -10.95 11.07 20.49
N HIS A 301 -12.10 11.14 21.16
CA HIS A 301 -13.12 12.17 20.96
C HIS A 301 -13.27 13.03 22.21
N GLY A 302 -12.95 14.30 22.08
CA GLY A 302 -13.16 15.35 23.07
C GLY A 302 -14.41 16.16 22.76
N TYR A 303 -15.12 16.55 23.83
CA TYR A 303 -16.27 17.43 23.77
C TYR A 303 -16.01 18.63 22.84
N ASN A 304 -17.03 18.98 22.05
CA ASN A 304 -17.01 20.12 21.14
C ASN A 304 -16.01 20.05 19.98
N GLY A 305 -15.41 18.90 19.71
CA GLY A 305 -14.71 18.65 18.44
C GLY A 305 -13.20 18.57 18.52
N GLN A 306 -12.66 18.07 19.64
CA GLN A 306 -11.24 17.77 19.77
C GLN A 306 -11.03 16.32 19.36
N TYR A 307 -10.22 16.05 18.34
CA TYR A 307 -10.06 14.69 17.82
C TYR A 307 -8.60 14.32 17.65
N ILE A 308 -8.29 13.07 17.99
CA ILE A 308 -7.13 12.33 17.48
C ILE A 308 -7.73 11.16 16.71
N GLY A 309 -7.62 11.16 15.38
CA GLY A 309 -8.03 10.05 14.52
C GLY A 309 -6.81 9.34 14.00
N VAL A 310 -6.83 8.01 14.10
CA VAL A 310 -5.76 7.14 13.61
C VAL A 310 -6.33 6.22 12.55
N ASP A 311 -5.62 6.16 11.43
CA ASP A 311 -5.92 5.31 10.29
C ASP A 311 -4.71 4.40 10.01
N PRO A 312 -4.73 3.16 10.54
CA PRO A 312 -3.61 2.22 10.38
C PRO A 312 -3.33 1.84 8.93
N GLU A 313 -4.37 1.62 8.13
CA GLU A 313 -4.25 1.18 6.74
C GLU A 313 -3.63 2.27 5.85
N ALA A 314 -3.98 3.54 6.10
CA ALA A 314 -3.41 4.67 5.37
C ALA A 314 -2.05 5.15 5.95
N ASP A 315 -1.64 4.64 7.11
CA ASP A 315 -0.55 5.11 7.97
C ASP A 315 -0.65 6.63 8.27
N ILE A 316 -1.87 7.09 8.58
CA ILE A 316 -2.21 8.50 8.81
C ILE A 316 -2.69 8.74 10.24
N VAL A 317 -2.22 9.84 10.83
CA VAL A 317 -2.80 10.45 12.03
C VAL A 317 -3.29 11.84 11.67
N MET A 318 -4.56 12.11 11.98
CA MET A 318 -5.14 13.45 11.85
C MET A 318 -5.63 13.93 13.20
N THR A 319 -5.36 15.19 13.53
CA THR A 319 -5.93 15.84 14.70
C THR A 319 -6.72 17.07 14.32
N MET A 320 -7.74 17.37 15.11
CA MET A 320 -8.54 18.58 14.96
C MET A 320 -8.82 19.21 16.33
N ILE A 321 -8.70 20.53 16.40
CA ILE A 321 -9.08 21.34 17.56
C ILE A 321 -10.11 22.38 17.14
N THR A 322 -11.08 22.64 18.00
CA THR A 322 -12.09 23.69 17.80
C THR A 322 -12.19 24.64 19.01
N LEU A 323 -12.79 25.81 18.79
CA LEU A 323 -13.31 26.70 19.84
C LEU A 323 -14.84 26.68 19.87
N SER A 324 -15.43 25.49 20.03
CA SER A 324 -16.88 25.33 20.01
C SER A 324 -17.57 25.49 21.36
N GLU A 325 -16.88 25.91 22.43
CA GLU A 325 -17.51 26.29 23.71
C GLU A 325 -18.60 27.39 23.55
N GLN A 326 -18.64 28.05 22.39
CA GLN A 326 -19.67 29.03 21.99
C GLN A 326 -20.61 28.55 20.86
N SER A 327 -20.51 27.29 20.41
CA SER A 327 -21.27 26.75 19.28
C SER A 327 -22.52 26.00 19.75
N PRO A 328 -23.72 26.31 19.23
CA PRO A 328 -24.96 25.60 19.59
C PRO A 328 -25.12 24.23 18.90
N ARG A 329 -24.09 23.72 18.21
CA ARG A 329 -24.18 22.53 17.36
C ARG A 329 -24.05 21.23 18.16
N PRO A 330 -24.78 20.16 17.78
CA PRO A 330 -24.58 18.83 18.35
C PRO A 330 -23.14 18.31 18.15
N GLN A 331 -22.62 17.56 19.12
CA GLN A 331 -21.27 16.97 19.04
C GLN A 331 -21.10 16.05 17.82
N GLU A 332 -22.16 15.33 17.44
CA GLU A 332 -22.15 14.40 16.30
C GLU A 332 -21.83 15.10 14.98
N THR A 333 -22.19 16.38 14.85
CA THR A 333 -21.90 17.19 13.68
C THR A 333 -20.39 17.39 13.49
N TYR A 334 -19.63 17.63 14.57
CA TYR A 334 -18.17 17.80 14.47
C TYR A 334 -17.44 16.49 14.18
N ARG A 335 -17.98 15.35 14.65
CA ARG A 335 -17.44 14.04 14.32
C ARG A 335 -17.56 13.77 12.82
N TYR A 336 -18.75 14.00 12.25
CA TYR A 336 -18.99 13.82 10.83
C TYR A 336 -18.07 14.71 9.96
N TYR A 337 -17.82 15.95 10.41
CA TYR A 337 -16.86 16.84 9.74
C TYR A 337 -15.42 16.33 9.85
N PHE A 338 -15.01 15.84 11.02
CA PHE A 338 -13.69 15.26 11.20
C PHE A 338 -13.47 14.03 10.29
N GLU A 339 -14.42 13.10 10.30
CA GLU A 339 -14.36 11.87 9.50
C GLU A 339 -14.30 12.19 8.00
N GLN A 340 -15.07 13.18 7.51
CA GLN A 340 -14.92 13.67 6.13
C GLN A 340 -13.54 14.24 5.79
N LEU A 341 -12.90 14.97 6.72
CA LEU A 341 -11.54 15.45 6.47
C LEU A 341 -10.54 14.29 6.43
N GLN A 342 -10.74 13.27 7.27
CA GLN A 342 -9.93 12.06 7.28
C GLN A 342 -10.11 11.26 5.98
N ASP A 343 -11.34 11.08 5.51
CA ASP A 343 -11.64 10.42 4.23
C ASP A 343 -11.01 11.18 3.06
N LEU A 344 -11.10 12.52 3.04
CA LEU A 344 -10.40 13.34 2.04
C LEU A 344 -8.88 13.19 2.08
N ALA A 345 -8.27 13.03 3.26
CA ALA A 345 -6.84 12.77 3.37
C ALA A 345 -6.45 11.38 2.84
N ARG A 346 -7.36 10.40 2.97
CA ARG A 346 -7.20 9.06 2.39
C ARG A 346 -7.34 9.11 0.86
N GLU A 347 -8.33 9.81 0.33
CA GLU A 347 -8.51 10.05 -1.12
C GLU A 347 -7.35 10.87 -1.72
N ALA A 348 -6.70 11.72 -0.92
CA ALA A 348 -5.51 12.47 -1.32
C ALA A 348 -4.27 11.58 -1.54
N MET A 349 -4.29 10.31 -1.10
CA MET A 349 -3.19 9.39 -1.35
C MET A 349 -3.10 9.11 -2.84
N ARG A 350 -1.90 9.31 -3.41
CA ARG A 350 -1.60 8.88 -4.77
C ARG A 350 -0.71 7.64 -4.71
N PRO A 351 -0.80 6.71 -5.68
CA PRO A 351 0.16 5.62 -5.80
C PRO A 351 1.56 6.21 -5.82
N GLU A 352 2.43 5.75 -4.92
CA GLU A 352 3.77 6.32 -4.77
C GLU A 352 4.60 6.03 -6.03
N ARG A 353 4.89 7.07 -6.82
CA ARG A 353 5.70 7.00 -8.04
C ARG A 353 7.06 7.61 -7.73
N ARG A 354 7.93 6.87 -7.04
CA ARG A 354 9.30 7.34 -6.73
C ARG A 354 10.17 7.50 -7.96
N GLY A 355 9.82 6.79 -9.04
CA GLY A 355 10.56 6.76 -10.31
C GLY A 355 11.85 5.97 -10.22
N ARG A 356 12.75 6.20 -11.18
CA ARG A 356 14.13 5.70 -11.19
C ARG A 356 15.09 6.79 -11.68
N LEU A 357 16.36 6.71 -11.33
CA LEU A 357 17.39 7.56 -11.88
C LEU A 357 18.00 6.91 -13.13
N VAL A 358 18.11 7.69 -14.19
CA VAL A 358 18.78 7.33 -15.45
C VAL A 358 19.90 8.33 -15.65
N ALA A 359 21.12 7.85 -15.86
CA ALA A 359 22.28 8.71 -16.05
C ALA A 359 22.83 8.54 -17.47
N THR A 360 23.04 9.65 -18.16
CA THR A 360 23.60 9.70 -19.51
C THR A 360 24.86 10.57 -19.51
N ALA A 361 25.84 10.19 -20.32
CA ALA A 361 27.07 10.96 -20.49
C ALA A 361 27.03 11.68 -21.84
N ALA A 362 27.34 12.99 -21.82
CA ALA A 362 27.46 13.81 -23.01
C ALA A 362 28.74 14.65 -22.98
N ALA A 363 29.34 14.89 -24.14
CA ALA A 363 30.36 15.92 -24.30
C ALA A 363 29.73 17.28 -23.98
N GLY A 364 30.34 18.05 -23.08
CA GLY A 364 29.82 19.36 -22.68
C GLY A 364 29.60 20.24 -23.91
N GLY A 365 28.40 20.81 -24.06
CA GLY A 365 28.12 21.77 -25.12
C GLY A 365 29.09 22.94 -25.06
N GLY A 366 30.07 22.96 -25.97
CA GLY A 366 30.97 24.10 -26.20
C GLY A 366 32.36 24.05 -25.54
N ASP A 367 32.61 23.17 -24.57
CA ASP A 367 33.92 23.08 -23.88
C ASP A 367 34.55 21.68 -24.08
N GLU A 368 35.63 21.59 -24.87
CA GLU A 368 36.40 20.34 -25.12
C GLU A 368 37.13 19.80 -23.86
N ASP A 369 37.11 20.56 -22.75
CA ASP A 369 37.90 20.29 -21.54
C ASP A 369 37.15 19.54 -20.41
N SER A 370 35.95 18.99 -20.67
CA SER A 370 35.19 18.27 -19.63
C SER A 370 34.10 17.33 -20.15
N ILE A 371 33.85 16.24 -19.41
CA ILE A 371 32.68 15.37 -19.57
C ILE A 371 31.55 15.84 -18.67
N THR A 372 30.31 15.86 -19.18
CA THR A 372 29.12 16.14 -18.37
C THR A 372 28.26 14.88 -18.23
N ILE A 373 27.97 14.48 -17.00
CA ILE A 373 26.99 13.42 -16.68
C ILE A 373 25.67 14.09 -16.34
N GLU A 374 24.64 13.80 -17.13
CA GLU A 374 23.27 14.21 -16.86
C GLU A 374 22.56 13.06 -16.14
N VAL A 375 22.14 13.29 -14.90
CA VAL A 375 21.32 12.34 -14.13
C VAL A 375 19.89 12.86 -14.13
N ASN A 376 19.00 12.05 -14.69
CA ASN A 376 17.59 12.34 -14.88
C ASN A 376 16.75 11.43 -13.98
N ARG A 377 15.74 12.00 -13.35
CA ARG A 377 14.73 11.24 -12.61
C ARG A 377 13.52 11.00 -13.51
N VAL A 378 13.16 9.74 -13.75
CA VAL A 378 12.12 9.33 -14.72
C VAL A 378 11.13 8.35 -14.12
N GLY A 379 9.90 8.30 -14.64
CA GLY A 379 8.87 7.35 -14.17
C GLY A 379 8.23 7.71 -12.82
N GLY A 380 8.66 8.81 -12.19
CA GLY A 380 8.13 9.28 -10.92
C GLY A 380 9.05 10.27 -10.21
N SER A 381 8.51 11.08 -9.31
CA SER A 381 9.26 12.10 -8.55
C SER A 381 8.95 12.09 -7.05
N ASP A 382 8.35 11.01 -6.54
CA ASP A 382 7.88 10.92 -5.16
C ASP A 382 9.02 10.69 -4.15
N GLY A 383 9.03 11.39 -3.02
CA GLY A 383 10.12 11.38 -2.03
C GLY A 383 11.43 12.09 -2.45
N ALA A 384 12.19 12.56 -1.46
CA ALA A 384 13.53 13.13 -1.65
C ALA A 384 14.59 12.03 -1.83
N VAL A 385 15.55 12.28 -2.71
CA VAL A 385 16.62 11.34 -3.10
C VAL A 385 17.96 12.06 -3.01
N THR A 386 18.90 11.46 -2.31
CA THR A 386 20.31 11.86 -2.31
C THR A 386 21.13 10.73 -2.92
N LEU A 387 22.06 11.09 -3.80
CA LEU A 387 22.94 10.19 -4.54
C LEU A 387 24.37 10.67 -4.39
N ALA A 388 25.17 9.94 -3.61
CA ALA A 388 26.61 10.15 -3.56
C ALA A 388 27.28 9.51 -4.78
N TYR A 389 28.27 10.18 -5.36
CA TYR A 389 29.00 9.71 -6.52
C TYR A 389 30.50 9.99 -6.42
N GLY A 390 31.28 9.22 -7.16
CA GLY A 390 32.71 9.43 -7.28
C GLY A 390 33.31 8.85 -8.55
N THR A 391 34.37 9.46 -9.05
CA THR A 391 35.14 8.89 -10.15
C THR A 391 36.19 7.89 -9.64
N ARG A 392 36.40 6.79 -10.38
CA ARG A 392 37.45 5.80 -10.14
C ARG A 392 38.31 5.61 -11.38
N ASN A 393 39.58 5.33 -11.15
CA ASN A 393 40.53 5.06 -12.22
C ASN A 393 40.12 3.80 -13.01
N GLY A 394 40.14 3.92 -14.34
CA GLY A 394 40.19 2.80 -15.29
C GLY A 394 41.60 2.74 -15.90
N SER A 395 41.71 2.62 -17.22
CA SER A 395 42.98 2.84 -17.93
C SER A 395 43.44 4.30 -17.88
N ALA A 396 42.50 5.25 -17.89
CA ALA A 396 42.75 6.65 -17.55
C ALA A 396 42.91 6.80 -16.03
N ARG A 397 43.84 7.67 -15.60
CA ARG A 397 44.16 7.90 -14.18
C ARG A 397 43.81 9.33 -13.76
N ALA A 398 43.17 9.43 -12.60
CA ALA A 398 42.91 10.72 -11.96
C ALA A 398 44.24 11.44 -11.67
N GLY A 399 44.29 12.74 -11.98
CA GLY A 399 45.49 13.58 -11.87
C GLY A 399 46.41 13.54 -13.09
N ARG A 400 46.16 12.67 -14.07
CA ARG A 400 46.90 12.61 -15.34
C ARG A 400 46.01 12.90 -16.54
N GLU A 401 44.88 12.22 -16.67
CA GLU A 401 43.93 12.40 -17.79
C GLU A 401 42.62 13.09 -17.36
N PHE A 402 42.19 12.94 -16.11
CA PHE A 402 40.99 13.64 -15.60
C PHE A 402 41.21 14.08 -14.15
N ARG A 403 40.45 15.05 -13.67
CA ARG A 403 40.45 15.38 -12.24
C ARG A 403 39.49 14.45 -11.50
N ARG A 404 39.92 13.95 -10.34
CA ARG A 404 39.02 13.21 -9.44
C ARG A 404 37.83 14.11 -9.10
N THR A 405 36.62 13.59 -9.25
CA THR A 405 35.37 14.29 -9.00
C THR A 405 34.50 13.40 -8.15
N GLU A 406 34.05 13.91 -7.01
CA GLU A 406 33.16 13.23 -6.07
C GLU A 406 32.21 14.28 -5.46
N GLY A 407 31.05 13.84 -5.00
CA GLY A 407 30.06 14.73 -4.42
C GLY A 407 28.70 14.05 -4.25
N GLU A 408 27.69 14.87 -3.99
CA GLU A 408 26.32 14.42 -3.82
C GLU A 408 25.38 15.16 -4.78
N LEU A 409 24.48 14.42 -5.40
CA LEU A 409 23.34 14.95 -6.12
C LEU A 409 22.10 14.79 -5.24
N ARG A 410 21.27 15.83 -5.21
CA ARG A 410 20.05 15.84 -4.42
C ARG A 410 18.88 16.22 -5.29
N TRP A 411 17.88 15.36 -5.32
CA TRP A 411 16.54 15.67 -5.80
C TRP A 411 15.67 15.77 -4.58
N GLU A 412 14.98 16.88 -4.49
CA GLU A 412 13.87 16.93 -3.58
C GLU A 412 12.68 16.18 -4.19
N HIS A 413 11.65 15.93 -3.40
CA HIS A 413 10.39 15.42 -3.94
C HIS A 413 9.80 16.37 -5.00
N GLU A 414 9.09 15.81 -5.99
CA GLU A 414 8.59 16.46 -7.22
C GLU A 414 9.69 17.03 -8.12
N ASP A 415 10.95 16.99 -7.70
CA ASP A 415 12.08 17.49 -8.47
C ASP A 415 12.47 16.48 -9.56
N THR A 416 12.11 16.81 -10.78
CA THR A 416 12.49 16.08 -12.00
C THR A 416 13.65 16.73 -12.74
N SER A 417 14.23 17.80 -12.19
CA SER A 417 15.25 18.55 -12.91
C SER A 417 16.55 17.76 -13.03
N THR A 418 17.11 17.80 -14.24
CA THR A 418 18.36 17.13 -14.58
C THR A 418 19.49 17.66 -13.70
N ARG A 419 20.21 16.74 -13.05
CA ARG A 419 21.45 17.08 -12.34
C ARG A 419 22.63 16.85 -13.26
N ARG A 420 23.59 17.78 -13.22
CA ARG A 420 24.78 17.72 -14.07
C ARG A 420 26.01 17.60 -13.21
N VAL A 421 26.82 16.58 -13.47
CA VAL A 421 28.16 16.46 -12.90
C VAL A 421 29.18 16.76 -13.99
N ARG A 422 30.04 17.76 -13.74
CA ARG A 422 31.13 18.11 -14.64
C ARG A 422 32.42 17.44 -14.17
N ILE A 423 33.01 16.62 -15.03
CA ILE A 423 34.27 15.95 -14.79
C ILE A 423 35.33 16.65 -15.65
N PRO A 424 36.25 17.44 -15.05
CA PRO A 424 37.28 18.14 -15.79
C PRO A 424 38.29 17.16 -16.40
N LEU A 425 38.55 17.34 -17.68
CA LEU A 425 39.63 16.67 -18.39
C LEU A 425 40.92 17.47 -18.22
N LEU A 426 42.05 16.78 -18.20
CA LEU A 426 43.37 17.40 -18.18
C LEU A 426 43.91 17.52 -19.61
N PRO A 427 44.92 18.37 -19.90
CA PRO A 427 45.42 18.57 -21.26
C PRO A 427 45.93 17.30 -21.98
N ASN A 428 46.19 16.23 -21.22
CA ASN A 428 46.60 14.92 -21.74
C ASN A 428 45.41 13.94 -21.87
N ALA A 429 44.17 14.42 -21.71
CA ALA A 429 42.96 13.62 -21.86
C ALA A 429 42.68 13.35 -23.34
N GLY A 430 42.58 12.07 -23.70
CA GLY A 430 42.47 11.67 -25.10
C GLY A 430 43.84 11.74 -25.78
N GLY A 431 44.66 10.71 -25.55
CA GLY A 431 45.87 10.46 -26.33
C GLY A 431 45.54 9.78 -27.67
N ASP A 432 46.56 9.20 -28.33
CA ASP A 432 46.39 8.45 -29.59
C ASP A 432 45.58 7.14 -29.44
N THR A 433 45.24 6.76 -28.22
CA THR A 433 44.46 5.56 -27.90
C THR A 433 43.35 5.88 -26.91
N ASP A 434 42.17 5.29 -27.11
CA ASP A 434 41.04 5.42 -26.19
C ASP A 434 41.42 5.01 -24.77
N SER A 435 40.97 5.78 -23.79
CA SER A 435 41.21 5.51 -22.37
C SER A 435 39.93 5.70 -21.57
N ASP A 436 39.77 4.96 -20.49
CA ASP A 436 38.51 4.88 -19.76
C ASP A 436 38.67 5.13 -18.26
N PHE A 437 37.62 5.64 -17.64
CA PHE A 437 37.48 5.70 -16.19
C PHE A 437 36.01 5.43 -15.81
N ARG A 438 35.75 5.21 -14.52
CA ARG A 438 34.40 4.93 -14.03
C ARG A 438 33.85 6.11 -13.26
N PHE A 439 32.54 6.29 -13.37
CA PHE A 439 31.73 7.13 -12.51
C PHE A 439 30.82 6.18 -11.71
N GLU A 440 31.06 6.09 -10.40
CA GLU A 440 30.38 5.14 -9.51
C GLU A 440 29.37 5.88 -8.64
N PHE A 441 28.22 5.26 -8.42
CA PHE A 441 27.24 5.71 -7.44
C PHE A 441 27.54 5.02 -6.11
N GLU A 442 27.94 5.80 -5.11
CA GLU A 442 28.55 5.27 -3.88
C GLU A 442 27.52 4.94 -2.81
N SER A 443 26.44 5.72 -2.72
CA SER A 443 25.33 5.47 -1.81
C SER A 443 24.08 6.23 -2.24
N MET A 444 22.91 5.71 -1.87
CA MET A 444 21.63 6.29 -2.23
C MET A 444 20.64 6.26 -1.07
N SER A 445 19.85 7.32 -0.95
CA SER A 445 18.72 7.39 -0.02
C SER A 445 17.38 7.24 -0.75
N GLY A 446 16.34 6.85 -0.02
CA GLY A 446 14.96 7.00 -0.49
C GLY A 446 14.42 5.85 -1.37
N GLY A 447 15.09 4.69 -1.42
CA GLY A 447 14.52 3.46 -2.00
C GLY A 447 14.21 3.53 -3.50
N ILE A 448 14.89 4.42 -4.22
CA ILE A 448 14.76 4.58 -5.68
C ILE A 448 15.80 3.72 -6.40
N GLU A 449 15.45 3.19 -7.58
CA GLU A 449 16.41 2.46 -8.41
C GLU A 449 17.32 3.42 -9.21
N ALA A 450 18.60 3.07 -9.34
CA ALA A 450 19.52 3.70 -10.28
C ALA A 450 20.58 2.69 -10.76
N PRO A 451 21.29 2.96 -11.86
CA PRO A 451 22.48 2.19 -12.23
C PRO A 451 23.55 2.23 -11.12
N ASP A 452 24.34 1.16 -10.98
CA ASP A 452 25.42 1.08 -9.98
C ASP A 452 26.68 1.89 -10.37
N ARG A 453 26.93 2.01 -11.68
CA ARG A 453 28.10 2.70 -12.24
C ARG A 453 27.90 3.03 -13.72
N LEU A 454 28.55 4.09 -14.18
CA LEU A 454 28.75 4.43 -15.58
C LEU A 454 30.22 4.27 -15.94
N ARG A 455 30.54 3.61 -17.06
CA ARG A 455 31.89 3.61 -17.65
C ARG A 455 31.97 4.76 -18.65
N LEU A 456 33.00 5.58 -18.54
CA LEU A 456 33.21 6.76 -19.37
C LEU A 456 34.48 6.58 -20.20
N GLU A 457 34.35 6.72 -21.51
CA GLU A 457 35.48 6.65 -22.44
C GLU A 457 35.90 8.05 -22.91
N LEU A 458 37.21 8.27 -22.94
CA LEU A 458 37.88 9.45 -23.49
C LEU A 458 38.33 9.10 -24.91
N GLY A 459 37.46 9.37 -25.88
CA GLY A 459 37.82 9.32 -27.29
C GLY A 459 38.71 10.51 -27.71
N PRO A 460 39.21 10.54 -28.96
CA PRO A 460 39.98 11.68 -29.48
C PRO A 460 39.18 12.98 -29.35
N ARG A 461 39.73 13.97 -28.65
CA ARG A 461 39.09 15.27 -28.33
C ARG A 461 37.94 15.25 -27.29
N GLY A 462 37.86 14.24 -26.40
CA GLY A 462 37.08 14.35 -25.15
C GLY A 462 35.55 14.22 -25.28
N ARG A 463 35.03 13.60 -26.34
CA ARG A 463 33.57 13.42 -26.54
C ARG A 463 33.01 12.25 -25.72
N ALA A 464 32.05 12.50 -24.81
CA ALA A 464 31.32 11.45 -24.11
C ALA A 464 29.97 11.11 -24.80
N VAL A 465 29.71 9.81 -24.93
CA VAL A 465 28.44 9.17 -25.28
C VAL A 465 28.23 8.12 -24.15
N ASN A 466 27.02 7.62 -23.81
CA ASN A 466 26.95 6.22 -23.31
C ASN A 466 27.11 5.39 -24.58
N PRO A 467 28.35 5.12 -24.97
CA PRO A 467 28.60 4.66 -26.32
C PRO A 467 28.07 3.23 -26.46
N ALA A 468 27.98 2.52 -25.33
CA ALA A 468 27.70 1.10 -25.22
C ALA A 468 26.23 0.72 -25.43
N GLY A 469 25.26 1.59 -25.14
CA GLY A 469 23.83 1.26 -25.24
C GLY A 469 23.32 0.35 -24.10
N SER A 470 22.20 -0.34 -24.32
CA SER A 470 21.50 -1.24 -23.38
C SER A 470 21.26 -2.60 -24.01
N ILE A 471 21.21 -3.67 -23.21
CA ILE A 471 20.94 -5.04 -23.63
C ILE A 471 19.57 -5.46 -23.10
N GLU A 472 18.63 -5.75 -23.98
CA GLU A 472 17.21 -6.00 -23.65
C GLU A 472 16.70 -7.26 -24.36
N PHE A 473 15.73 -7.96 -23.75
CA PHE A 473 14.96 -8.96 -24.48
C PHE A 473 13.96 -8.28 -25.40
N THR A 474 13.69 -8.85 -26.57
CA THR A 474 12.67 -8.29 -27.48
C THR A 474 11.24 -8.68 -27.09
N GLY A 475 11.07 -9.54 -26.09
CA GLY A 475 9.79 -10.03 -25.61
C GLY A 475 9.93 -10.77 -24.27
N PRO A 476 8.82 -10.94 -23.53
CA PRO A 476 8.84 -11.56 -22.21
C PRO A 476 8.90 -13.11 -22.24
N ALA A 477 8.52 -13.71 -23.37
CA ALA A 477 8.49 -15.15 -23.57
C ALA A 477 8.83 -15.52 -25.03
N PHE A 478 9.43 -16.71 -25.21
CA PHE A 478 9.91 -17.20 -26.50
C PHE A 478 9.53 -18.68 -26.66
N PRO A 479 8.47 -18.99 -27.43
CA PRO A 479 8.05 -20.36 -27.65
C PRO A 479 8.93 -21.07 -28.68
N GLY A 480 9.03 -22.39 -28.55
CA GLY A 480 9.58 -23.29 -29.57
C GLY A 480 8.92 -24.67 -29.45
N HIS A 481 8.86 -25.40 -30.55
CA HIS A 481 8.32 -26.76 -30.58
C HIS A 481 9.37 -27.77 -30.16
N GLU A 482 8.94 -28.83 -29.50
CA GLU A 482 9.78 -30.00 -29.23
C GLU A 482 10.42 -30.55 -30.51
N GLY A 483 11.67 -30.97 -30.40
CA GLY A 483 12.48 -31.38 -31.54
C GLY A 483 13.09 -30.24 -32.36
N ASP A 484 12.68 -28.99 -32.12
CA ASP A 484 13.25 -27.79 -32.73
C ASP A 484 14.12 -27.00 -31.72
N GLU A 485 14.00 -25.67 -31.72
CA GLU A 485 14.73 -24.77 -30.84
C GLU A 485 13.87 -23.57 -30.45
N ALA A 486 13.93 -23.18 -29.17
CA ALA A 486 13.42 -21.88 -28.74
C ALA A 486 14.45 -20.80 -29.10
N THR A 487 14.04 -19.86 -29.96
CA THR A 487 14.89 -18.75 -30.44
C THR A 487 14.66 -17.49 -29.61
N ILE A 488 15.56 -17.23 -28.67
CA ILE A 488 15.47 -16.10 -27.74
C ILE A 488 16.22 -14.91 -28.31
N SER A 489 15.49 -13.82 -28.53
CA SER A 489 16.01 -12.61 -29.17
C SER A 489 16.40 -11.55 -28.13
N ILE A 490 17.68 -11.15 -28.17
CA ILE A 490 18.27 -10.14 -27.27
C ILE A 490 18.86 -9.04 -28.14
N GLU A 491 18.50 -7.79 -27.90
CA GLU A 491 18.96 -6.66 -28.70
C GLU A 491 19.83 -5.67 -27.93
N ARG A 492 20.78 -5.07 -28.66
CA ARG A 492 21.51 -3.88 -28.20
C ARG A 492 20.82 -2.62 -28.70
N ARG A 493 20.31 -1.78 -27.79
CA ARG A 493 19.50 -0.58 -28.07
C ARG A 493 20.13 0.69 -27.49
N GLY A 494 20.07 1.80 -28.21
CA GLY A 494 20.45 3.12 -27.69
C GLY A 494 21.95 3.49 -27.69
N GLY A 495 22.85 2.61 -28.17
CA GLY A 495 24.28 2.89 -28.36
C GLY A 495 25.03 1.73 -29.05
N THR A 496 26.10 2.02 -29.80
CA THR A 496 26.88 1.04 -30.59
C THR A 496 28.40 1.07 -30.42
N LEU A 497 28.95 2.08 -29.79
CA LEU A 497 30.40 2.25 -29.60
C LEU A 497 30.90 1.40 -28.42
N GLY A 498 32.04 0.76 -28.60
CA GLY A 498 32.62 -0.24 -27.71
C GLY A 498 32.05 -1.65 -27.93
N GLU A 499 32.92 -2.66 -27.80
CA GLU A 499 32.50 -4.05 -27.76
C GLU A 499 31.72 -4.32 -26.45
N VAL A 500 30.50 -4.82 -26.57
CA VAL A 500 29.62 -5.17 -25.45
C VAL A 500 29.41 -6.66 -25.46
N SER A 501 29.35 -7.26 -24.27
CA SER A 501 28.97 -8.66 -24.16
C SER A 501 28.06 -8.92 -22.98
N VAL A 502 27.23 -9.94 -23.06
CA VAL A 502 26.44 -10.44 -21.94
C VAL A 502 26.59 -11.95 -21.86
N ARG A 503 26.72 -12.51 -20.65
CA ARG A 503 26.60 -13.97 -20.46
C ARG A 503 25.13 -14.33 -20.34
N TYR A 504 24.78 -15.45 -20.94
CA TYR A 504 23.47 -16.04 -20.78
C TYR A 504 23.60 -17.48 -20.31
N ARG A 505 22.59 -17.95 -19.59
CA ARG A 505 22.41 -19.37 -19.29
C ARG A 505 20.95 -19.71 -19.11
N THR A 506 20.58 -20.91 -19.48
CA THR A 506 19.28 -21.46 -19.13
C THR A 506 19.26 -21.91 -17.67
N MET A 507 18.09 -21.82 -17.04
CA MET A 507 17.82 -22.38 -15.71
C MET A 507 16.53 -23.20 -15.76
N PRO A 508 16.48 -24.34 -15.05
CA PRO A 508 15.27 -25.14 -14.94
C PRO A 508 14.14 -24.35 -14.29
N ARG A 509 12.92 -24.62 -14.74
CA ARG A 509 11.71 -24.10 -14.11
C ARG A 509 10.71 -25.24 -13.92
N SER A 510 9.79 -25.45 -14.87
CA SER A 510 9.02 -26.71 -14.95
C SER A 510 9.75 -27.72 -15.80
N ALA A 511 10.42 -27.25 -16.86
CA ALA A 511 11.28 -28.06 -17.70
C ALA A 511 12.58 -28.49 -16.99
N THR A 512 12.95 -29.73 -17.22
CA THR A 512 14.14 -30.43 -16.76
C THR A 512 15.24 -30.45 -17.84
N PRO A 513 16.45 -29.95 -17.52
CA PRO A 513 17.57 -30.00 -18.44
C PRO A 513 17.94 -31.44 -18.81
N ALA A 514 18.28 -31.64 -20.10
CA ALA A 514 18.60 -32.92 -20.74
C ALA A 514 17.43 -33.89 -20.93
N THR A 515 16.28 -33.65 -20.31
CA THR A 515 15.02 -34.30 -20.68
C THR A 515 14.29 -33.46 -21.71
N ASP A 516 14.06 -32.18 -21.41
CA ASP A 516 13.11 -31.35 -22.18
C ASP A 516 13.83 -30.27 -23.00
N PHE A 517 14.99 -29.82 -22.53
CA PHE A 517 15.86 -28.91 -23.27
C PHE A 517 17.35 -29.14 -23.01
N SER A 518 18.18 -28.80 -23.99
CA SER A 518 19.62 -28.71 -23.78
C SER A 518 19.98 -27.51 -22.92
N ALA A 519 20.72 -27.71 -21.83
CA ALA A 519 21.25 -26.61 -21.03
C ALA A 519 22.19 -25.71 -21.85
N THR A 520 21.67 -24.62 -22.40
CA THR A 520 22.41 -23.66 -23.20
C THR A 520 22.97 -22.53 -22.33
N PHE A 521 24.27 -22.28 -22.45
CA PHE A 521 24.92 -21.12 -21.88
C PHE A 521 25.97 -20.58 -22.84
N GLY A 522 26.32 -19.31 -22.69
CA GLY A 522 27.30 -18.71 -23.56
C GLY A 522 27.49 -17.23 -23.29
N ARG A 523 28.04 -16.57 -24.29
CA ARG A 523 28.31 -15.13 -24.27
C ARG A 523 27.91 -14.55 -25.62
N LEU A 524 26.97 -13.62 -25.61
CA LEU A 524 26.70 -12.78 -26.78
C LEU A 524 27.69 -11.62 -26.79
N VAL A 525 28.19 -11.26 -27.96
CA VAL A 525 29.13 -10.15 -28.15
C VAL A 525 28.68 -9.31 -29.33
N TRP A 526 28.52 -8.00 -29.12
CA TRP A 526 28.39 -7.00 -30.17
C TRP A 526 29.73 -6.28 -30.26
N LYS A 527 30.36 -6.32 -31.44
CA LYS A 527 31.61 -5.58 -31.66
C LYS A 527 31.34 -4.09 -31.62
N ASP A 528 32.43 -3.33 -31.54
CA ASP A 528 32.37 -1.88 -31.71
C ASP A 528 31.66 -1.51 -33.03
N GLY A 529 30.74 -0.55 -32.94
CA GLY A 529 29.87 -0.11 -34.03
C GLY A 529 28.64 -0.98 -34.31
N GLU A 530 28.52 -2.17 -33.71
CA GLU A 530 27.40 -3.09 -33.97
C GLU A 530 26.17 -2.80 -33.07
N SER A 531 25.01 -2.64 -33.71
CA SER A 531 23.66 -2.67 -33.10
C SER A 531 22.87 -3.90 -33.55
N GLY A 532 21.70 -4.11 -32.94
CA GLY A 532 20.69 -5.04 -33.45
C GLY A 532 20.57 -6.31 -32.60
N THR A 533 19.69 -7.19 -33.05
CA THR A 533 19.29 -8.40 -32.34
C THR A 533 20.29 -9.52 -32.53
N ARG A 534 20.62 -10.24 -31.46
CA ARG A 534 21.30 -11.53 -31.49
C ARG A 534 20.40 -12.59 -30.88
N LEU A 535 20.53 -13.79 -31.42
CA LEU A 535 19.66 -14.91 -31.12
C LEU A 535 20.42 -15.91 -30.25
N VAL A 536 19.76 -16.40 -29.21
CA VAL A 536 20.17 -17.58 -28.46
C VAL A 536 19.23 -18.70 -28.85
N HIS A 537 19.81 -19.76 -29.41
CA HIS A 537 19.08 -20.96 -29.81
C HIS A 537 19.18 -21.98 -28.67
N VAL A 538 18.04 -22.37 -28.11
CA VAL A 538 17.97 -23.39 -27.06
C VAL A 538 17.33 -24.64 -27.67
N PRO A 539 18.11 -25.72 -27.92
CA PRO A 539 17.56 -26.95 -28.46
C PRO A 539 16.53 -27.55 -27.51
N LEU A 540 15.36 -27.85 -28.05
CA LEU A 540 14.26 -28.50 -27.34
C LEU A 540 14.30 -29.98 -27.68
N MET A 541 14.25 -30.82 -26.65
CA MET A 541 14.25 -32.26 -26.84
C MET A 541 12.90 -32.68 -27.40
N ALA A 542 12.90 -33.74 -28.21
CA ALA A 542 11.69 -34.40 -28.62
C ALA A 542 11.63 -35.75 -27.94
N ASP A 543 10.43 -36.11 -27.50
CA ASP A 543 10.07 -37.47 -27.20
C ASP A 543 8.71 -37.82 -27.83
N ASP A 544 8.20 -39.01 -27.53
CA ASP A 544 6.94 -39.52 -28.05
C ASP A 544 5.80 -39.43 -27.02
N GLU A 545 6.04 -38.81 -25.85
CA GLU A 545 5.04 -38.61 -24.81
C GLU A 545 4.28 -37.30 -25.10
N ILE A 546 2.96 -37.28 -24.83
CA ILE A 546 2.17 -36.05 -24.93
C ILE A 546 2.01 -35.51 -23.51
N GLU A 547 2.75 -34.46 -23.25
CA GLU A 547 2.89 -33.72 -22.02
C GLU A 547 2.22 -32.33 -22.10
N ARG A 548 2.62 -31.47 -21.16
CA ARG A 548 2.18 -30.09 -21.02
C ARG A 548 3.25 -29.16 -21.53
N SER A 549 2.87 -27.93 -21.88
CA SER A 549 3.92 -26.96 -22.20
C SER A 549 4.76 -26.72 -20.95
N GLU A 550 6.07 -26.80 -21.12
CA GLU A 550 7.02 -26.63 -20.04
C GLU A 550 7.82 -25.35 -20.23
N LEU A 551 8.30 -24.81 -19.11
CA LEU A 551 8.99 -23.53 -19.08
C LEU A 551 10.42 -23.73 -18.61
N PHE A 552 11.32 -22.95 -19.19
CA PHE A 552 12.66 -22.71 -18.65
C PHE A 552 12.96 -21.22 -18.65
N ASP A 553 13.97 -20.80 -17.91
CA ASP A 553 14.39 -19.40 -17.89
C ASP A 553 15.65 -19.20 -18.70
N LEU A 554 15.76 -18.10 -19.44
CA LEU A 554 17.04 -17.58 -19.90
C LEU A 554 17.45 -16.38 -19.04
N VAL A 555 18.57 -16.53 -18.32
CA VAL A 555 19.08 -15.52 -17.39
C VAL A 555 20.31 -14.82 -17.97
N LEU A 556 20.25 -13.50 -18.05
CA LEU A 556 21.35 -12.63 -18.43
C LEU A 556 22.18 -12.19 -17.22
N SER A 557 23.49 -12.21 -17.37
CA SER A 557 24.46 -11.89 -16.32
C SER A 557 25.76 -11.35 -16.91
N ASP A 558 26.63 -10.81 -16.06
CA ASP A 558 27.99 -10.42 -16.42
C ASP A 558 28.09 -9.54 -17.69
N VAL A 559 27.19 -8.55 -17.80
CA VAL A 559 27.25 -7.57 -18.89
C VAL A 559 28.56 -6.78 -18.82
N SER A 560 29.23 -6.63 -19.97
CA SER A 560 30.52 -5.97 -20.14
C SER A 560 30.45 -4.90 -21.22
N GLY A 561 31.50 -4.12 -21.40
CA GLY A 561 31.51 -3.01 -22.37
C GLY A 561 30.75 -1.77 -21.92
N GLY A 562 30.14 -1.78 -20.73
CA GLY A 562 29.45 -0.61 -20.15
C GLY A 562 27.99 -0.47 -20.55
N ALA A 563 27.37 -1.51 -21.14
CA ALA A 563 25.96 -1.49 -21.50
C ALA A 563 25.03 -1.76 -20.30
N ASP A 564 23.83 -1.17 -20.35
CA ASP A 564 22.76 -1.37 -19.37
C ASP A 564 22.08 -2.75 -19.52
N LEU A 565 21.48 -3.27 -18.44
CA LEU A 565 20.72 -4.54 -18.43
C LEU A 565 19.43 -4.38 -17.59
N PRO A 566 18.36 -3.80 -18.15
CA PRO A 566 17.12 -3.51 -17.42
C PRO A 566 16.33 -4.76 -17.07
N GLU A 567 16.42 -5.82 -17.88
CA GLU A 567 15.78 -7.11 -17.65
C GLU A 567 16.83 -8.21 -17.59
N ARG A 568 16.72 -9.08 -16.58
CA ARG A 568 17.70 -10.17 -16.36
C ARG A 568 17.19 -11.53 -16.78
N ARG A 569 15.89 -11.67 -17.06
CA ARG A 569 15.24 -12.97 -17.27
C ARG A 569 14.13 -12.85 -18.30
N ALA A 570 14.09 -13.81 -19.22
CA ALA A 570 12.94 -14.10 -20.06
C ALA A 570 12.60 -15.59 -19.95
N VAL A 571 11.39 -15.96 -20.36
CA VAL A 571 10.91 -17.35 -20.31
C VAL A 571 11.01 -17.99 -21.69
N GLY A 572 11.60 -19.17 -21.77
CA GLY A 572 11.47 -20.05 -22.92
C GLY A 572 10.31 -21.01 -22.67
N VAL A 573 9.50 -21.26 -23.71
CA VAL A 573 8.37 -22.20 -23.63
C VAL A 573 8.62 -23.35 -24.58
N ILE A 574 8.56 -24.56 -24.04
CA ILE A 574 8.66 -25.82 -24.74
C ILE A 574 7.23 -26.23 -25.06
N GLN A 575 6.89 -26.19 -26.33
CA GLN A 575 5.60 -26.61 -26.84
C GLN A 575 5.72 -28.03 -27.33
N ASP A 576 5.09 -28.93 -26.58
CA ASP A 576 4.84 -30.29 -27.03
C ASP A 576 3.98 -30.28 -28.32
N MET A 577 4.29 -31.19 -29.24
CA MET A 577 3.53 -31.44 -30.47
C MET A 577 2.12 -31.97 -30.17
N THR A 578 1.24 -31.09 -29.72
CA THR A 578 -0.19 -31.38 -29.47
C THR A 578 -1.06 -31.34 -30.74
N ALA A 579 -0.47 -31.50 -31.93
CA ALA A 579 -1.17 -31.41 -33.22
C ALA A 579 -2.17 -32.57 -33.41
N GLY A 580 -3.37 -32.38 -32.85
CA GLY A 580 -4.55 -33.22 -33.00
C GLY A 580 -5.82 -32.37 -32.80
N PRO A 581 -6.94 -32.69 -33.48
CA PRO A 581 -8.14 -31.88 -33.43
C PRO A 581 -8.86 -32.09 -32.10
N GLY A 582 -8.50 -31.28 -31.11
CA GLY A 582 -9.15 -31.21 -29.82
C GLY A 582 -8.18 -31.54 -28.69
N CYS A 583 -7.95 -30.57 -27.82
CA CYS A 583 -7.39 -30.88 -26.51
C CYS A 583 -8.49 -31.35 -25.55
N ALA A 584 -8.10 -32.14 -24.56
CA ALA A 584 -8.97 -32.60 -23.48
C ALA A 584 -8.50 -32.01 -22.15
N ASP A 585 -9.46 -31.71 -21.28
CA ASP A 585 -9.19 -31.23 -19.93
C ASP A 585 -8.38 -32.26 -19.15
N ASN A 586 -7.37 -31.81 -18.40
CA ASN A 586 -6.57 -32.63 -17.50
C ASN A 586 -6.06 -31.80 -16.29
N ASP A 587 -5.32 -32.44 -15.38
CA ASP A 587 -4.89 -31.84 -14.10
C ASP A 587 -3.95 -30.61 -14.23
N GLY A 588 -3.55 -30.20 -15.44
CA GLY A 588 -2.76 -28.99 -15.67
C GLY A 588 -3.20 -28.14 -16.86
N ALA A 589 -4.26 -28.51 -17.57
CA ALA A 589 -4.68 -27.85 -18.80
C ALA A 589 -6.22 -27.81 -18.96
N LEU A 590 -6.72 -26.67 -19.43
CA LEU A 590 -8.15 -26.44 -19.69
C LEU A 590 -8.39 -26.09 -21.17
N CYS A 591 -9.39 -26.72 -21.78
CA CYS A 591 -9.61 -26.69 -23.24
C CYS A 591 -10.83 -25.87 -23.68
N LEU A 592 -10.66 -24.59 -23.99
CA LEU A 592 -11.76 -23.70 -24.35
C LEU A 592 -12.10 -23.73 -25.86
N SER A 593 -13.27 -23.16 -26.18
CA SER A 593 -13.86 -22.96 -27.51
C SER A 593 -13.94 -24.25 -28.34
N GLY A 594 -14.71 -25.22 -27.82
CA GLY A 594 -14.90 -26.52 -28.46
C GLY A 594 -13.65 -27.39 -28.47
N GLY A 595 -12.72 -27.13 -27.55
CA GLY A 595 -11.45 -27.86 -27.42
C GLY A 595 -10.34 -27.40 -28.35
N ARG A 596 -10.49 -26.24 -29.02
CA ARG A 596 -9.46 -25.67 -29.89
C ARG A 596 -8.31 -25.02 -29.12
N PHE A 597 -8.58 -24.46 -27.95
CA PHE A 597 -7.57 -23.68 -27.23
C PHE A 597 -7.26 -24.30 -25.88
N ARG A 598 -6.02 -24.77 -25.74
CA ARG A 598 -5.47 -25.30 -24.49
C ARG A 598 -4.93 -24.13 -23.67
N VAL A 599 -5.31 -24.06 -22.40
CA VAL A 599 -4.86 -23.04 -21.45
C VAL A 599 -4.14 -23.70 -20.30
N GLU A 600 -2.97 -23.18 -19.94
CA GLU A 600 -2.11 -23.68 -18.86
C GLU A 600 -1.63 -22.50 -18.02
N VAL A 601 -1.48 -22.69 -16.71
CA VAL A 601 -1.07 -21.63 -15.79
C VAL A 601 0.03 -22.12 -14.86
N GLU A 602 1.13 -21.37 -14.80
CA GLU A 602 2.18 -21.55 -13.79
C GLU A 602 2.28 -20.31 -12.91
N TRP A 603 2.54 -20.49 -11.62
CA TRP A 603 2.65 -19.39 -10.66
C TRP A 603 3.94 -19.47 -9.84
N GLN A 604 4.37 -18.31 -9.34
CA GLN A 604 5.45 -18.18 -8.36
C GLN A 604 5.05 -17.21 -7.24
N SER A 605 5.14 -17.66 -5.99
CA SER A 605 4.84 -16.83 -4.83
C SER A 605 5.95 -15.80 -4.55
N HIS A 606 5.65 -14.82 -3.70
CA HIS A 606 6.60 -13.83 -3.21
C HIS A 606 7.81 -14.44 -2.47
N SER A 607 7.66 -15.63 -1.88
CA SER A 607 8.75 -16.37 -1.23
C SER A 607 9.57 -17.23 -2.21
N GLY A 608 9.18 -17.29 -3.48
CA GLY A 608 9.85 -18.05 -4.54
C GLY A 608 9.34 -19.48 -4.72
N GLU A 609 8.30 -19.89 -3.99
CA GLU A 609 7.61 -21.16 -4.22
C GLU A 609 6.93 -21.17 -5.60
N ARG A 610 6.90 -22.32 -6.27
CA ARG A 610 6.38 -22.46 -7.63
C ARG A 610 5.34 -23.57 -7.69
N GLY A 611 4.34 -23.40 -8.55
CA GLY A 611 3.31 -24.41 -8.77
C GLY A 611 2.57 -24.23 -10.09
N ILE A 612 1.68 -25.18 -10.37
CA ILE A 612 0.76 -25.17 -11.50
C ILE A 612 -0.60 -24.71 -10.96
N GLY A 613 -1.31 -23.90 -11.72
CA GLY A 613 -2.68 -23.52 -11.38
C GLY A 613 -3.63 -24.68 -11.59
N ALA A 614 -4.47 -24.99 -10.60
CA ALA A 614 -5.59 -25.92 -10.78
C ALA A 614 -6.70 -25.19 -11.55
N LEU A 615 -7.04 -25.71 -12.73
CA LEU A 615 -7.94 -25.06 -13.68
C LEU A 615 -9.35 -25.63 -13.61
N GLU A 616 -10.34 -24.76 -13.73
CA GLU A 616 -11.75 -25.16 -13.79
C GLU A 616 -12.50 -24.39 -14.89
N ARG A 617 -13.41 -25.10 -15.55
CA ARG A 617 -14.26 -24.56 -16.62
C ARG A 617 -15.51 -23.90 -16.06
N LEU A 618 -15.75 -22.63 -16.39
CA LEU A 618 -17.04 -21.98 -16.14
C LEU A 618 -17.97 -22.07 -17.36
N SER A 619 -17.41 -21.96 -18.56
CA SER A 619 -18.12 -22.11 -19.82
C SER A 619 -17.18 -22.61 -20.91
N ASP A 620 -17.68 -22.79 -22.13
CA ASP A 620 -16.79 -23.08 -23.25
C ASP A 620 -15.85 -21.90 -23.58
N GLU A 621 -16.16 -20.69 -23.13
CA GLU A 621 -15.36 -19.48 -23.39
C GLU A 621 -14.56 -19.02 -22.17
N THR A 622 -14.89 -19.48 -20.96
CA THR A 622 -14.34 -18.92 -19.70
C THR A 622 -13.81 -20.02 -18.78
N GLY A 623 -12.63 -19.78 -18.22
CA GLY A 623 -12.01 -20.61 -17.19
C GLY A 623 -11.48 -19.80 -16.01
N ILE A 624 -11.14 -20.51 -14.94
CA ILE A 624 -10.51 -19.98 -13.74
C ILE A 624 -9.29 -20.80 -13.36
N ALA A 625 -8.37 -20.20 -12.59
CA ALA A 625 -7.26 -20.90 -11.98
C ALA A 625 -7.19 -20.60 -10.48
N THR A 626 -6.91 -21.66 -9.71
CA THR A 626 -6.56 -21.58 -8.28
C THR A 626 -5.10 -21.99 -8.07
N PHE A 627 -4.40 -21.35 -7.13
CA PHE A 627 -2.96 -21.56 -6.89
C PHE A 627 -2.68 -22.31 -5.60
N PHE A 628 -3.40 -21.94 -4.52
CA PHE A 628 -3.11 -22.47 -3.18
C PHE A 628 -4.25 -23.31 -2.60
N SER A 629 -5.50 -23.02 -2.97
CA SER A 629 -6.68 -23.70 -2.46
C SER A 629 -7.80 -23.68 -3.50
N PRO A 630 -8.53 -24.80 -3.70
CA PRO A 630 -9.60 -24.89 -4.70
C PRO A 630 -10.76 -23.90 -4.45
N GLU A 631 -10.89 -23.37 -3.23
CA GLU A 631 -11.95 -22.40 -2.89
C GLU A 631 -11.53 -20.93 -3.06
N ASN A 632 -10.26 -20.66 -3.36
CA ASN A 632 -9.75 -19.31 -3.55
C ASN A 632 -9.29 -19.14 -5.00
N VAL A 633 -10.07 -18.41 -5.79
CA VAL A 633 -9.72 -18.15 -7.20
C VAL A 633 -8.74 -16.99 -7.31
N GLU A 634 -7.58 -17.21 -7.92
CA GLU A 634 -6.56 -16.17 -8.15
C GLU A 634 -6.57 -15.59 -9.57
N LEU A 635 -7.10 -16.31 -10.55
CA LEU A 635 -7.15 -15.87 -11.95
C LEU A 635 -8.46 -16.28 -12.61
N VAL A 636 -9.05 -15.37 -13.37
CA VAL A 636 -10.16 -15.66 -14.30
C VAL A 636 -9.73 -15.25 -15.71
N PHE A 637 -10.06 -16.07 -16.70
CA PHE A 637 -9.69 -15.82 -18.09
C PHE A 637 -10.81 -16.24 -19.03
N LYS A 638 -10.87 -15.61 -20.19
CA LYS A 638 -11.77 -15.99 -21.26
C LYS A 638 -11.12 -15.90 -22.63
N LEU A 639 -11.65 -16.71 -23.52
CA LEU A 639 -11.30 -16.74 -24.92
C LEU A 639 -12.56 -16.51 -25.75
N LEU A 640 -12.52 -15.49 -26.60
CA LEU A 640 -13.66 -15.07 -27.41
C LEU A 640 -13.35 -15.20 -28.90
N ASP A 641 -14.35 -15.65 -29.66
CA ASP A 641 -14.31 -15.61 -31.13
C ASP A 641 -14.62 -14.20 -31.63
N GLY A 642 -13.56 -13.40 -31.77
CA GLY A 642 -13.62 -12.03 -32.30
C GLY A 642 -13.52 -11.95 -33.82
N ARG A 643 -13.55 -13.08 -34.55
CA ARG A 643 -13.26 -13.09 -36.00
C ARG A 643 -14.23 -12.22 -36.79
N GLY A 644 -15.49 -12.15 -36.38
CA GLY A 644 -16.49 -11.28 -37.00
C GLY A 644 -16.18 -9.77 -36.89
N ILE A 645 -15.21 -9.37 -36.06
CA ILE A 645 -14.85 -7.97 -35.82
C ILE A 645 -13.49 -7.64 -36.44
N ASN A 646 -12.47 -8.47 -36.23
CA ASN A 646 -11.11 -8.19 -36.70
C ASN A 646 -10.32 -9.41 -37.19
N ASP A 647 -10.98 -10.53 -37.50
CA ASP A 647 -10.36 -11.78 -37.94
C ASP A 647 -9.40 -12.43 -36.91
N HIS A 648 -9.60 -12.18 -35.61
CA HIS A 648 -8.80 -12.78 -34.54
C HIS A 648 -9.66 -13.43 -33.45
N HIS A 649 -9.12 -14.45 -32.78
CA HIS A 649 -9.58 -14.86 -31.44
C HIS A 649 -8.90 -13.98 -30.39
N TRP A 650 -9.65 -13.64 -29.35
CA TRP A 650 -9.22 -12.71 -28.32
C TRP A 650 -9.02 -13.43 -27.00
N VAL A 651 -7.99 -13.06 -26.26
CA VAL A 651 -7.76 -13.53 -24.89
C VAL A 651 -7.98 -12.38 -23.92
N TYR A 652 -8.76 -12.60 -22.87
CA TYR A 652 -8.89 -11.68 -21.75
C TYR A 652 -8.59 -12.42 -20.45
N TYR A 653 -7.96 -11.76 -19.51
CA TYR A 653 -7.79 -12.29 -18.16
C TYR A 653 -7.86 -11.18 -17.11
N GLY A 654 -8.26 -11.54 -15.90
CA GLY A 654 -8.33 -10.69 -14.73
C GLY A 654 -7.70 -11.37 -13.51
N ALA A 655 -6.79 -10.66 -12.84
CA ALA A 655 -6.15 -11.14 -11.63
C ALA A 655 -7.01 -10.85 -10.39
N LEU A 656 -7.15 -11.84 -9.52
CA LEU A 656 -7.78 -11.76 -8.18
C LEU A 656 -6.74 -11.97 -7.05
N SER A 657 -5.45 -11.89 -7.40
CA SER A 657 -4.29 -12.03 -6.53
C SER A 657 -3.11 -11.22 -7.08
N ASP A 658 -2.16 -10.86 -6.22
CA ASP A 658 -0.89 -10.19 -6.54
C ASP A 658 0.28 -11.16 -6.83
N VAL A 659 -0.04 -12.44 -7.02
CA VAL A 659 0.95 -13.50 -7.24
C VAL A 659 1.48 -13.42 -8.67
N GLU A 660 2.78 -13.69 -8.84
CA GLU A 660 3.38 -13.76 -10.16
C GLU A 660 2.88 -15.01 -10.89
N TYR A 661 2.39 -14.87 -12.12
CA TYR A 661 1.96 -16.01 -12.93
C TYR A 661 2.21 -15.84 -14.43
N TRP A 662 2.18 -16.98 -15.13
CA TRP A 662 2.26 -17.10 -16.58
C TRP A 662 1.01 -17.83 -17.07
N LEU A 663 0.25 -17.19 -17.94
CA LEU A 663 -0.90 -17.74 -18.63
C LEU A 663 -0.48 -18.10 -20.05
N THR A 664 -0.44 -19.40 -20.34
CA THR A 664 -0.08 -19.95 -21.65
C THR A 664 -1.36 -20.37 -22.36
N VAL A 665 -1.57 -19.87 -23.58
CA VAL A 665 -2.71 -20.23 -24.42
C VAL A 665 -2.21 -20.78 -25.75
N THR A 666 -2.63 -21.99 -26.10
CA THR A 666 -2.22 -22.71 -27.32
C THR A 666 -3.43 -22.96 -28.21
N ASP A 667 -3.41 -22.43 -29.43
CA ASP A 667 -4.32 -22.78 -30.53
C ASP A 667 -3.89 -24.14 -31.11
N THR A 668 -4.54 -25.22 -30.70
CA THR A 668 -4.18 -26.59 -31.07
C THR A 668 -4.45 -26.88 -32.55
N LEU A 669 -5.24 -26.05 -33.22
CA LEU A 669 -5.54 -26.20 -34.64
C LEU A 669 -4.39 -25.74 -35.53
N HIS A 670 -3.73 -24.65 -35.13
CA HIS A 670 -2.64 -24.02 -35.89
C HIS A 670 -1.29 -24.15 -35.19
N ASP A 671 -1.26 -24.84 -34.06
CA ASP A 671 -0.07 -25.06 -33.24
C ASP A 671 0.61 -23.75 -32.82
N ARG A 672 -0.19 -22.73 -32.48
CA ARG A 672 0.30 -21.39 -32.10
C ARG A 672 0.12 -21.14 -30.63
N ILE A 673 1.09 -20.48 -30.00
CA ILE A 673 1.05 -20.19 -28.57
C ILE A 673 1.23 -18.69 -28.28
N VAL A 674 0.53 -18.20 -27.27
CA VAL A 674 0.73 -16.86 -26.69
C VAL A 674 0.86 -17.00 -25.18
N VAL A 675 1.82 -16.28 -24.60
CA VAL A 675 2.14 -16.34 -23.17
C VAL A 675 2.01 -14.94 -22.59
N TYR A 676 1.21 -14.82 -21.53
CA TYR A 676 1.03 -13.59 -20.76
C TYR A 676 1.68 -13.74 -19.39
N ARG A 677 2.38 -12.70 -18.92
CA ARG A 677 2.97 -12.65 -17.57
C ARG A 677 2.28 -11.58 -16.74
N ASN A 678 1.90 -11.94 -15.52
CA ASN A 678 1.59 -11.00 -14.44
C ASN A 678 2.79 -10.96 -13.47
N PRO A 679 3.49 -9.81 -13.34
CA PRO A 679 4.58 -9.63 -12.37
C PRO A 679 4.11 -9.72 -10.91
N PRO A 680 5.01 -9.98 -9.94
CA PRO A 680 4.64 -9.98 -8.53
C PRO A 680 4.19 -8.58 -8.09
N GLY A 681 3.12 -8.49 -7.31
CA GLY A 681 2.53 -7.24 -6.84
C GLY A 681 1.54 -6.57 -7.79
N GLU A 682 1.29 -7.14 -8.99
CA GLU A 682 0.34 -6.60 -9.97
C GLU A 682 -1.00 -7.36 -9.91
N ILE A 683 -2.13 -6.65 -9.86
CA ILE A 683 -3.50 -7.22 -9.85
C ILE A 683 -4.28 -6.75 -11.11
N CYS A 684 -3.59 -6.40 -12.19
CA CYS A 684 -4.25 -5.86 -13.38
C CYS A 684 -4.67 -6.97 -14.37
N GLY A 685 -5.91 -6.91 -14.86
CA GLY A 685 -6.33 -7.70 -16.01
C GLY A 685 -5.81 -7.12 -17.33
N ARG A 686 -5.76 -7.95 -18.39
CA ARG A 686 -5.48 -7.50 -19.77
C ARG A 686 -6.41 -8.18 -20.76
N GLY A 687 -6.69 -7.45 -21.84
CA GLY A 687 -7.33 -7.96 -23.04
C GLY A 687 -6.38 -7.87 -24.23
N ASP A 688 -6.20 -8.98 -24.94
CA ASP A 688 -5.50 -9.06 -26.22
C ASP A 688 -6.50 -9.44 -27.31
N SER A 689 -7.01 -8.42 -27.99
CA SER A 689 -7.92 -8.57 -29.13
C SER A 689 -7.21 -8.96 -30.43
N LYS A 690 -5.91 -9.27 -30.39
CA LYS A 690 -5.09 -9.71 -31.53
C LYS A 690 -4.35 -11.01 -31.25
N ALA A 691 -4.73 -11.76 -30.21
CA ALA A 691 -4.00 -12.93 -29.75
C ALA A 691 -3.78 -13.98 -30.86
N PHE A 692 -4.84 -14.36 -31.58
CA PHE A 692 -4.73 -15.37 -32.65
C PHE A 692 -5.45 -14.94 -33.92
N ALA A 693 -4.69 -14.43 -34.90
CA ALA A 693 -5.19 -14.22 -36.26
C ALA A 693 -5.70 -15.54 -36.87
N GLU A 694 -6.88 -15.51 -37.49
CA GLU A 694 -7.43 -16.68 -38.17
C GLU A 694 -6.71 -16.92 -39.49
N LEU A 695 -6.28 -18.18 -39.72
CA LEU A 695 -5.61 -18.59 -40.94
C LEU A 695 -6.60 -19.35 -41.84
N VAL A 696 -6.60 -19.03 -43.14
CA VAL A 696 -7.49 -19.67 -44.12
C VAL A 696 -7.01 -21.09 -44.41
N GLY A 697 -7.82 -22.12 -44.11
CA GLY A 697 -7.58 -23.46 -44.68
C GLY A 697 -8.01 -24.69 -43.89
N VAL A 698 -8.49 -24.58 -42.64
CA VAL A 698 -8.87 -25.77 -41.85
C VAL A 698 -10.21 -25.55 -41.13
N THR A 699 -11.23 -26.33 -41.49
CA THR A 699 -12.53 -26.34 -40.81
C THR A 699 -12.50 -27.27 -39.60
N ALA A 700 -12.74 -26.70 -38.42
CA ALA A 700 -12.96 -27.47 -37.19
C ALA A 700 -14.26 -28.28 -37.26
N MET A 701 -14.25 -29.50 -36.71
CA MET A 701 -15.47 -30.30 -36.50
C MET A 701 -16.21 -29.79 -35.27
N SER A 702 -17.52 -29.56 -35.42
CA SER A 702 -18.40 -29.18 -34.31
C SER A 702 -18.63 -30.37 -33.37
N ASN A 703 -18.12 -30.30 -32.15
CA ASN A 703 -18.59 -31.15 -31.07
C ASN A 703 -19.92 -30.61 -30.50
N PRO A 704 -20.80 -31.49 -29.99
CA PRO A 704 -22.13 -31.10 -29.56
C PRO A 704 -22.04 -30.13 -28.37
N ALA A 705 -22.88 -29.10 -28.41
CA ALA A 705 -23.02 -28.11 -27.35
C ALA A 705 -23.19 -28.78 -25.99
N VAL A 706 -22.21 -28.60 -25.11
CA VAL A 706 -22.31 -28.98 -23.71
C VAL A 706 -23.25 -27.96 -23.05
N SER A 707 -24.30 -28.48 -22.41
CA SER A 707 -25.29 -27.66 -21.71
C SER A 707 -24.63 -26.77 -20.67
N THR A 708 -24.89 -25.46 -20.79
CA THR A 708 -24.59 -24.45 -19.79
C THR A 708 -25.21 -24.85 -18.46
N PRO A 709 -24.50 -24.73 -17.32
CA PRO A 709 -25.12 -24.91 -16.03
C PRO A 709 -26.22 -23.84 -15.88
N SER A 710 -27.47 -24.28 -15.75
CA SER A 710 -28.55 -23.40 -15.32
C SER A 710 -28.23 -22.88 -13.94
N ALA A 711 -28.34 -21.56 -13.76
CA ALA A 711 -28.29 -20.92 -12.45
C ALA A 711 -29.30 -21.60 -11.52
N VAL A 712 -28.79 -22.31 -10.52
CA VAL A 712 -29.60 -22.82 -9.41
C VAL A 712 -29.72 -21.66 -8.42
N GLU A 713 -30.94 -21.26 -8.09
CA GLU A 713 -31.21 -20.31 -7.00
C GLU A 713 -30.60 -20.85 -5.70
N THR A 714 -29.75 -20.05 -5.06
CA THR A 714 -29.15 -20.40 -3.77
C THR A 714 -30.17 -20.28 -2.65
N ASP A 715 -30.19 -21.29 -1.79
CA ASP A 715 -31.00 -21.39 -0.57
C ASP A 715 -30.39 -20.51 0.55
N GLY A 716 -30.42 -19.18 0.35
CA GLY A 716 -29.93 -18.17 1.30
C GLY A 716 -30.69 -16.84 1.15
N ASP A 717 -30.75 -16.05 2.22
CA ASP A 717 -31.63 -14.86 2.39
C ASP A 717 -31.37 -13.67 1.43
N CYS A 718 -30.60 -13.80 0.34
CA CYS A 718 -30.40 -12.71 -0.62
C CYS A 718 -31.60 -12.50 -1.53
N ARG A 719 -31.69 -11.32 -2.14
CA ARG A 719 -32.76 -10.96 -3.07
C ARG A 719 -32.63 -11.73 -4.39
N PRO A 720 -33.75 -12.13 -5.01
CA PRO A 720 -33.75 -12.72 -6.34
C PRO A 720 -33.04 -11.82 -7.36
N GLY A 721 -32.08 -12.38 -8.10
CA GLY A 721 -31.30 -11.65 -9.12
C GLY A 721 -29.98 -11.06 -8.63
N ALA A 722 -29.61 -11.24 -7.36
CA ALA A 722 -28.28 -10.92 -6.85
C ALA A 722 -27.39 -12.17 -6.72
N LEU A 723 -26.06 -11.97 -6.72
CA LEU A 723 -25.09 -13.02 -6.45
C LEU A 723 -24.90 -13.16 -4.93
N CYS A 724 -25.13 -14.35 -4.38
CA CYS A 724 -24.85 -14.65 -2.98
C CYS A 724 -23.46 -15.28 -2.82
N LEU A 725 -22.63 -14.73 -1.93
CA LEU A 725 -21.32 -15.26 -1.56
C LEU A 725 -21.26 -15.56 -0.05
N LEU A 726 -20.42 -16.52 0.33
CA LEU A 726 -20.23 -16.97 1.72
C LEU A 726 -21.56 -17.31 2.41
N ASP A 727 -22.26 -18.32 1.88
CA ASP A 727 -23.52 -18.85 2.43
C ASP A 727 -24.61 -17.78 2.65
N GLY A 728 -24.70 -16.83 1.71
CA GLY A 728 -25.72 -15.78 1.72
C GLY A 728 -25.37 -14.55 2.58
N ARG A 729 -24.17 -14.50 3.16
CA ARG A 729 -23.71 -13.34 3.91
C ARG A 729 -23.49 -12.11 3.02
N PHE A 730 -22.97 -12.30 1.80
CA PHE A 730 -22.71 -11.18 0.90
C PHE A 730 -23.59 -11.25 -0.33
N GLU A 731 -24.43 -10.24 -0.49
CA GLU A 731 -25.23 -10.01 -1.68
C GLU A 731 -24.48 -9.06 -2.63
N VAL A 732 -24.30 -9.46 -3.89
CA VAL A 732 -23.61 -8.65 -4.90
C VAL A 732 -24.52 -8.36 -6.08
N THR A 733 -24.57 -7.10 -6.50
CA THR A 733 -25.23 -6.63 -7.72
C THR A 733 -24.25 -5.81 -8.55
N ALA A 734 -24.45 -5.75 -9.87
CA ALA A 734 -23.69 -4.84 -10.71
C ALA A 734 -24.55 -4.23 -11.81
N GLU A 735 -24.27 -2.97 -12.14
CA GLU A 735 -24.88 -2.22 -13.23
C GLU A 735 -23.78 -1.83 -14.21
N TRP A 736 -24.06 -1.92 -15.51
CA TRP A 736 -23.09 -1.61 -16.57
C TRP A 736 -23.60 -0.52 -17.52
N THR A 737 -22.67 0.21 -18.14
CA THR A 737 -22.93 1.26 -19.13
C THR A 737 -21.98 1.09 -20.32
N LYS A 738 -22.51 0.94 -21.54
CA LYS A 738 -21.72 0.90 -22.77
C LYS A 738 -21.28 2.31 -23.19
N ALA A 739 -20.30 2.38 -24.08
CA ALA A 739 -19.77 3.64 -24.62
C ALA A 739 -20.82 4.49 -25.37
N ASP A 740 -21.89 3.88 -25.88
CA ASP A 740 -23.03 4.57 -26.52
C ASP A 740 -24.10 5.06 -25.54
N GLY A 741 -23.91 4.80 -24.24
CA GLY A 741 -24.83 5.19 -23.16
C GLY A 741 -25.92 4.17 -22.85
N GLU A 742 -25.96 3.01 -23.52
CA GLU A 742 -26.85 1.91 -23.14
C GLU A 742 -26.47 1.38 -21.74
N THR A 743 -27.46 1.16 -20.88
CA THR A 743 -27.26 0.68 -19.51
C THR A 743 -28.00 -0.64 -19.28
N GLY A 744 -27.50 -1.46 -18.35
CA GLY A 744 -28.15 -2.70 -17.95
C GLY A 744 -27.68 -3.20 -16.59
N ILE A 745 -28.33 -4.27 -16.10
CA ILE A 745 -27.99 -4.94 -14.85
C ILE A 745 -27.26 -6.24 -15.21
N ALA A 746 -26.17 -6.53 -14.50
CA ALA A 746 -25.43 -7.77 -14.66
C ALA A 746 -26.24 -8.95 -14.10
N THR A 747 -26.19 -10.09 -14.78
CA THR A 747 -26.87 -11.30 -14.34
C THR A 747 -25.90 -12.19 -13.56
N PRO A 748 -26.23 -12.62 -12.35
CA PRO A 748 -25.34 -13.43 -11.51
C PRO A 748 -25.20 -14.87 -12.04
N LEU A 749 -24.00 -15.41 -11.92
CA LEU A 749 -23.67 -16.80 -12.08
C LEU A 749 -22.92 -17.26 -10.81
N PRO A 750 -23.53 -18.10 -9.96
CA PRO A 750 -22.89 -18.59 -8.74
C PRO A 750 -21.58 -19.33 -9.04
N GLY A 751 -20.57 -19.12 -8.19
CA GLY A 751 -19.34 -19.92 -8.17
C GLY A 751 -19.26 -20.78 -6.92
N ALA A 752 -18.05 -21.23 -6.55
CA ALA A 752 -17.82 -21.98 -5.31
C ALA A 752 -17.59 -21.03 -4.13
N GLY A 753 -18.35 -21.22 -3.04
CA GLY A 753 -18.14 -20.62 -1.71
C GLY A 753 -18.02 -19.09 -1.69
N ALA A 754 -16.78 -18.61 -1.64
CA ALA A 754 -16.41 -17.20 -1.53
C ALA A 754 -16.43 -16.43 -2.85
N THR A 755 -16.51 -17.10 -4.00
CA THR A 755 -16.36 -16.48 -5.32
C THR A 755 -17.61 -16.67 -6.17
N GLY A 756 -17.94 -15.66 -6.98
CA GLY A 756 -18.98 -15.77 -7.99
C GLY A 756 -18.77 -14.81 -9.14
N TYR A 757 -19.61 -14.96 -10.16
CA TYR A 757 -19.40 -14.36 -11.47
C TYR A 757 -20.65 -13.63 -11.92
N MET A 758 -20.48 -12.72 -12.87
CA MET A 758 -21.59 -12.03 -13.52
C MET A 758 -21.33 -11.88 -15.00
N TRP A 759 -22.40 -12.00 -15.79
CA TRP A 759 -22.39 -11.72 -17.21
C TRP A 759 -23.31 -10.54 -17.55
N PHE A 760 -22.95 -9.76 -18.56
CA PHE A 760 -23.62 -8.53 -18.96
C PHE A 760 -24.50 -8.75 -20.19
N PHE A 761 -23.99 -9.52 -21.16
CA PHE A 761 -24.60 -9.61 -22.50
C PHE A 761 -25.12 -11.00 -22.83
N SER A 762 -24.36 -12.05 -22.50
CA SER A 762 -24.73 -13.42 -22.84
C SER A 762 -24.29 -14.42 -21.79
N PRO A 763 -25.14 -15.40 -21.44
CA PRO A 763 -24.75 -16.51 -20.57
C PRO A 763 -23.51 -17.22 -21.11
N GLY A 764 -22.44 -17.31 -20.32
CA GLY A 764 -21.19 -17.99 -20.67
C GLY A 764 -20.01 -17.06 -21.02
N ASN A 765 -20.26 -15.79 -21.35
CA ASN A 765 -19.21 -14.78 -21.46
C ASN A 765 -19.20 -13.98 -20.15
N ILE A 766 -18.24 -14.26 -19.28
CA ILE A 766 -18.15 -13.58 -17.97
C ILE A 766 -17.47 -12.22 -18.16
N GLU A 767 -18.06 -11.19 -17.57
CA GLU A 767 -17.51 -9.83 -17.57
C GLU A 767 -16.95 -9.40 -16.21
N LEU A 768 -17.40 -10.03 -15.13
CA LEU A 768 -17.01 -9.68 -13.77
C LEU A 768 -16.92 -10.92 -12.90
N ALA A 769 -15.81 -11.06 -12.17
CA ALA A 769 -15.66 -11.98 -11.06
C ALA A 769 -15.58 -11.19 -9.76
N VAL A 770 -16.28 -11.63 -8.72
CA VAL A 770 -16.26 -11.04 -7.38
C VAL A 770 -16.01 -12.13 -6.37
N LYS A 771 -15.09 -11.86 -5.44
CA LYS A 771 -14.68 -12.79 -4.39
C LYS A 771 -14.78 -12.08 -3.04
N ALA A 772 -15.51 -12.66 -2.10
CA ALA A 772 -15.61 -12.20 -0.73
C ALA A 772 -14.96 -13.25 0.20
N LEU A 773 -13.83 -12.92 0.84
CA LEU A 773 -13.11 -13.85 1.72
C LEU A 773 -13.28 -13.47 3.19
N ASP A 774 -13.36 -14.48 4.05
CA ASP A 774 -13.25 -14.30 5.49
C ASP A 774 -11.79 -14.05 5.91
N GLY A 775 -11.40 -12.78 5.82
CA GLY A 775 -10.13 -12.29 6.35
C GLY A 775 -10.18 -11.97 7.83
N THR A 776 -11.24 -12.34 8.57
CA THR A 776 -11.40 -11.90 9.96
C THR A 776 -10.30 -12.41 10.87
N THR A 777 -9.75 -13.59 10.57
CA THR A 777 -8.60 -14.15 11.28
C THR A 777 -7.30 -13.38 11.04
N VAL A 778 -7.22 -12.59 9.97
CA VAL A 778 -6.01 -11.84 9.56
C VAL A 778 -6.10 -10.37 10.00
N ASN A 779 -7.18 -9.67 9.68
CA ASN A 779 -7.33 -8.24 10.00
C ASN A 779 -8.75 -7.83 10.46
N ASN A 780 -9.56 -8.80 10.92
CA ASN A 780 -10.92 -8.60 11.40
C ASN A 780 -11.88 -7.95 10.38
N ALA A 781 -11.68 -8.22 9.09
CA ALA A 781 -12.60 -7.82 8.04
C ALA A 781 -12.81 -8.94 7.03
N PHE A 782 -13.98 -8.96 6.40
CA PHE A 782 -14.12 -9.63 5.12
C PHE A 782 -13.50 -8.79 4.03
N TRP A 783 -12.85 -9.48 3.11
CA TRP A 783 -12.14 -8.88 1.99
C TRP A 783 -12.99 -9.03 0.76
N VAL A 784 -13.04 -8.00 -0.09
CA VAL A 784 -13.65 -8.08 -1.40
C VAL A 784 -12.59 -7.92 -2.46
N PHE A 785 -12.55 -8.86 -3.38
CA PHE A 785 -11.78 -8.77 -4.60
C PHE A 785 -12.73 -8.74 -5.80
N ALA A 786 -12.39 -7.96 -6.82
CA ALA A 786 -13.13 -7.92 -8.06
C ALA A 786 -12.15 -7.91 -9.25
N ALA A 787 -12.48 -8.63 -10.31
CA ALA A 787 -11.72 -8.65 -11.54
C ALA A 787 -12.66 -8.53 -12.74
N GLY A 788 -12.39 -7.56 -13.62
CA GLY A 788 -13.17 -7.32 -14.82
C GLY A 788 -12.51 -7.99 -16.02
N LEU A 789 -13.33 -8.61 -16.86
CA LEU A 789 -12.93 -9.17 -18.16
C LEU A 789 -13.55 -8.37 -19.31
N THR A 790 -13.74 -7.07 -19.10
CA THR A 790 -14.43 -6.18 -20.02
C THR A 790 -13.82 -4.78 -19.96
N ASP A 791 -13.96 -4.05 -21.06
CA ASP A 791 -13.66 -2.62 -21.18
C ASP A 791 -14.91 -1.73 -20.99
N VAL A 792 -16.05 -2.34 -20.66
CA VAL A 792 -17.34 -1.69 -20.39
C VAL A 792 -17.34 -1.06 -18.99
N ASP A 793 -18.00 0.08 -18.86
CA ASP A 793 -18.19 0.73 -17.55
C ASP A 793 -19.13 -0.10 -16.70
N TYR A 794 -18.79 -0.29 -15.44
CA TYR A 794 -19.73 -0.89 -14.49
C TYR A 794 -19.49 -0.39 -13.07
N GLN A 795 -20.53 -0.54 -12.25
CA GLN A 795 -20.48 -0.39 -10.81
C GLN A 795 -20.93 -1.69 -10.17
N VAL A 796 -20.13 -2.23 -9.27
CA VAL A 796 -20.46 -3.42 -8.48
C VAL A 796 -20.72 -3.00 -7.04
N THR A 797 -21.86 -3.40 -6.51
CA THR A 797 -22.25 -3.17 -5.12
C THR A 797 -22.26 -4.49 -4.38
N VAL A 798 -21.47 -4.60 -3.32
CA VAL A 798 -21.46 -5.73 -2.39
C VAL A 798 -22.14 -5.29 -1.10
N THR A 799 -23.03 -6.11 -0.57
CA THR A 799 -23.82 -5.85 0.64
C THR A 799 -23.63 -7.00 1.62
N ASP A 800 -23.14 -6.71 2.83
CA ASP A 800 -23.23 -7.67 3.95
C ASP A 800 -24.69 -7.71 4.41
N THR A 801 -25.38 -8.83 4.18
CA THR A 801 -26.80 -9.02 4.48
C THR A 801 -27.06 -9.15 5.98
N VAL A 802 -26.04 -9.52 6.76
CA VAL A 802 -26.12 -9.63 8.22
C VAL A 802 -25.95 -8.25 8.84
N ALA A 803 -24.99 -7.48 8.35
CA ALA A 803 -24.70 -6.14 8.86
C ALA A 803 -25.57 -5.03 8.23
N ASP A 804 -26.25 -5.31 7.12
CA ASP A 804 -27.00 -4.35 6.29
C ASP A 804 -26.13 -3.15 5.85
N VAL A 805 -24.91 -3.44 5.39
CA VAL A 805 -23.94 -2.43 4.93
C VAL A 805 -23.49 -2.78 3.52
N SER A 806 -23.50 -1.79 2.63
CA SER A 806 -23.04 -1.95 1.24
C SER A 806 -21.78 -1.13 0.93
N LYS A 807 -20.93 -1.66 0.04
CA LYS A 807 -19.83 -0.95 -0.62
C LYS A 807 -19.99 -1.05 -2.13
N THR A 808 -19.71 0.05 -2.83
CA THR A 808 -19.76 0.11 -4.30
C THR A 808 -18.39 0.41 -4.87
N TYR A 809 -18.00 -0.32 -5.91
CA TYR A 809 -16.74 -0.18 -6.63
C TYR A 809 -17.03 0.09 -8.12
N SER A 810 -16.23 0.93 -8.78
CA SER A 810 -16.50 1.36 -10.15
C SER A 810 -15.33 1.10 -11.11
N ASN A 811 -15.66 0.77 -12.37
CA ASN A 811 -14.74 0.70 -13.50
C ASN A 811 -15.05 1.81 -14.52
N PRO A 812 -14.31 2.94 -14.54
CA PRO A 812 -14.47 3.95 -15.57
C PRO A 812 -13.60 3.68 -16.83
N SER A 813 -14.21 3.11 -17.88
CA SER A 813 -13.81 3.04 -19.30
C SER A 813 -12.36 2.71 -19.61
N ARG A 814 -11.80 1.65 -18.99
CA ARG A 814 -10.51 1.00 -19.31
C ARG A 814 -10.56 -0.48 -18.91
N PRO A 815 -9.62 -1.35 -19.37
CA PRO A 815 -9.48 -2.69 -18.81
C PRO A 815 -9.35 -2.58 -17.29
N PHE A 816 -10.27 -3.22 -16.56
CA PHE A 816 -10.30 -3.10 -15.11
C PHE A 816 -9.03 -3.73 -14.52
N CYS A 817 -8.17 -2.89 -13.94
CA CYS A 817 -7.20 -3.41 -13.00
C CYS A 817 -8.00 -3.96 -11.82
N GLY A 818 -7.85 -5.26 -11.53
CA GLY A 818 -8.56 -5.91 -10.45
C GLY A 818 -8.34 -5.15 -9.13
N LEU A 819 -9.34 -5.24 -8.26
CA LEU A 819 -9.38 -4.59 -6.96
C LEU A 819 -9.24 -5.65 -5.89
N GLY A 820 -8.45 -5.36 -4.83
CA GLY A 820 -8.50 -6.08 -3.56
C GLY A 820 -8.73 -5.11 -2.40
N ASP A 821 -9.97 -5.03 -1.91
CA ASP A 821 -10.33 -4.33 -0.67
C ASP A 821 -10.28 -5.32 0.50
N THR A 822 -9.11 -5.44 1.13
CA THR A 822 -8.93 -6.27 2.33
C THR A 822 -9.53 -5.63 3.60
N SER A 823 -10.28 -4.54 3.46
CA SER A 823 -11.00 -3.84 4.54
C SER A 823 -12.51 -3.74 4.25
N ALA A 824 -13.03 -4.55 3.30
CA ALA A 824 -14.35 -4.39 2.72
C ALA A 824 -15.47 -4.35 3.78
N PHE A 825 -15.59 -5.38 4.61
CA PHE A 825 -16.61 -5.44 5.68
C PHE A 825 -15.97 -5.84 7.02
N PRO A 826 -15.56 -4.86 7.83
CA PRO A 826 -15.06 -5.12 9.19
C PRO A 826 -16.14 -5.80 10.05
N GLN A 827 -15.77 -6.85 10.81
CA GLN A 827 -16.66 -7.52 11.77
C GLN A 827 -16.65 -6.90 13.17
#